data_AF-A0A348ZFI5-F1
#
_entry.id   AF-A0A348ZFI5-F1
#
_cell.length_a   1.000
_cell.length_b   1.000
_cell.length_c   1.000
_cell.angle_alpha   90.00
_cell.angle_beta   90.00
_cell.angle_gamma   90.00
#
_symmetry.space_group_name_H-M   'P 1'
#
loop_
_entity.id
_entity.type
_entity.pdbx_description
1 polymer ?
#
loop_
_entity_poly.entity_id
_entity_poly.type
_entity_poly.pdbx_seq_one_letter_code
_entity_poly.pdbx_strand_id
1 'polypeptide(L)'
;PLDYFIRAIEDTPPELALQRPGRDQEVMPLEEVVLEVDASDDYGLSEFTLNYSVVGSDEVEVDFLTEPNARSISGNELIYLEDLGVEPGDFVSYFLTLADNNTLAGPVEVISDIYFLQIIPTDQEFRRNPAGGGGGGGGGGQGGDSSALVSVQKDIIAATWKLRNRQSQVSPEEFSSDAEIIAESQREATSRARRSIDRLAERLNFSDDTYDAAVENLSLAIEQMNTAAGELEQEQVTSALQPEQLALQYILKAEASINRTNISMQQQGGGGGGGGAQQEREDLRELFEMEMGQLENRYETPNSPGGGGGQNQEEVDKLEELARRQEGLTRAQRNLARREDQMTEEQKRRELERLMRQQEQLSREVAQLAQQMSRRQQSSQPSSQSGSQSQSQSQSQSSSSGSSSGGQQQDSAIQRAAQQMQEAAESDSASIAAARSQKALENLRQQQEQLSQQGERSVNQLAQNLNQRGQQLLQQQRQLQEQIAETSREQGLGQTRQSIRNDESLQELIQAQQQQQRDLEEIEDMLRAIIARGSNEDQRLMSQAQEASRELRPIREEMSTSSRVLRNGMVNLAVDIEEEIEGQLEELASSLAALDPSNQGSGSDQIQQAAQDAESLREQIEALEQQALAFNEAGQQASGGNGAAPSLREMREQLQRSQQLAQSLQEQLQEQARSGGQQPGGQQSGGQQSGGQQQGGQPGQAGGRGGRQQIGGARGDGQERPGIGGSVTTDGGILPWGNARSIRQQLTQQDIEDFINQPELFRQLLQPILELEGALRAQAELDNINNKLYATFDEEVPEEYRELVEEYYRVLSESQGSGSSIQ
;
A
#
# COMPACT_ATOMS: atom_id res chain seq x y z
N PRO A 1 -56.13 -27.26 -3.93
CA PRO A 1 -55.52 -26.67 -2.71
C PRO A 1 -54.61 -25.53 -3.13
N LEU A 2 -54.33 -24.58 -2.22
CA LEU A 2 -53.16 -23.71 -2.35
C LEU A 2 -52.14 -24.27 -1.36
N ASP A 3 -51.05 -24.79 -1.89
CA ASP A 3 -49.99 -25.39 -1.08
C ASP A 3 -48.98 -24.29 -0.76
N TYR A 4 -48.93 -23.88 0.51
CA TYR A 4 -48.06 -22.81 0.98
C TYR A 4 -46.72 -23.38 1.44
N PHE A 5 -45.63 -22.93 0.82
CA PHE A 5 -44.28 -23.21 1.29
C PHE A 5 -43.96 -22.30 2.48
N ILE A 6 -43.85 -22.88 3.66
CA ILE A 6 -43.35 -22.20 4.86
C ILE A 6 -41.86 -22.53 4.99
N ARG A 7 -41.02 -21.51 4.95
CA ARG A 7 -39.60 -21.60 5.30
C ARG A 7 -39.42 -20.97 6.67
N ALA A 8 -38.87 -21.73 7.62
CA ALA A 8 -38.32 -21.15 8.83
C ALA A 8 -37.00 -20.45 8.50
N ILE A 9 -36.75 -19.32 9.15
CA ILE A 9 -35.47 -18.64 9.24
C ILE A 9 -35.12 -18.69 10.74
N GLU A 10 -33.85 -18.89 11.06
CA GLU A 10 -33.38 -18.87 12.45
C GLU A 10 -33.12 -17.41 12.85
N ASP A 11 -33.50 -17.11 14.08
CA ASP A 11 -33.47 -15.79 14.71
C ASP A 11 -32.03 -15.32 14.91
N THR A 12 -31.71 -14.07 14.55
CA THR A 12 -30.34 -13.53 14.62
C THR A 12 -30.20 -12.48 15.72
N PRO A 13 -29.06 -12.45 16.46
CA PRO A 13 -28.83 -11.39 17.44
C PRO A 13 -28.61 -10.04 16.74
N PRO A 14 -28.97 -8.92 17.37
CA PRO A 14 -28.87 -7.59 16.75
C PRO A 14 -27.43 -7.17 16.44
N GLU A 15 -27.22 -6.53 15.29
CA GLU A 15 -25.92 -6.03 14.84
C GLU A 15 -25.71 -4.56 15.22
N LEU A 16 -24.50 -4.22 15.68
CA LEU A 16 -24.05 -2.86 16.02
C LEU A 16 -22.91 -2.41 15.09
N ALA A 17 -23.00 -1.20 14.56
CA ALA A 17 -21.94 -0.53 13.81
C ALA A 17 -21.62 0.84 14.43
N LEU A 18 -20.50 0.91 15.15
CA LEU A 18 -19.97 2.14 15.75
C LEU A 18 -19.26 2.98 14.67
N GLN A 19 -19.91 4.02 14.15
CA GLN A 19 -19.36 4.85 13.06
C GLN A 19 -18.29 5.81 13.59
N ARG A 20 -18.59 6.54 14.68
CA ARG A 20 -17.67 7.48 15.33
C ARG A 20 -17.93 7.60 16.85
N PRO A 21 -16.88 7.71 17.68
CA PRO A 21 -15.50 7.29 17.44
C PRO A 21 -15.44 5.76 17.41
N GLY A 22 -14.92 5.15 16.34
CA GLY A 22 -14.79 3.69 16.21
C GLY A 22 -13.67 3.06 17.06
N ARG A 23 -13.15 3.78 18.05
CA ARG A 23 -12.00 3.44 18.91
C ARG A 23 -11.85 4.46 20.04
N ASP A 24 -11.01 4.14 21.01
CA ASP A 24 -10.47 5.09 21.99
C ASP A 24 -9.98 6.40 21.35
N GLN A 25 -10.23 7.51 22.05
CA GLN A 25 -9.85 8.85 21.61
C GLN A 25 -9.29 9.68 22.79
N GLU A 26 -8.24 10.44 22.52
CA GLU A 26 -7.76 11.49 23.43
C GLU A 26 -8.52 12.80 23.13
N VAL A 27 -9.03 13.46 24.17
CA VAL A 27 -9.95 14.60 24.11
C VAL A 27 -9.59 15.67 25.12
N MET A 28 -10.03 16.91 24.92
CA MET A 28 -9.80 18.03 25.85
C MET A 28 -10.97 18.20 26.85
N PRO A 29 -10.76 18.78 28.04
CA PRO A 29 -11.83 18.99 29.05
C PRO A 29 -13.02 19.85 28.60
N LEU A 30 -12.88 20.57 27.49
CA LEU A 30 -13.87 21.52 26.94
C LEU A 30 -14.19 21.17 25.47
N GLU A 31 -14.12 19.89 25.12
CA GLU A 31 -14.41 19.37 23.78
C GLU A 31 -15.80 18.74 23.71
N GLU A 32 -16.43 18.84 22.55
CA GLU A 32 -17.73 18.24 22.25
C GLU A 32 -17.49 16.96 21.44
N VAL A 33 -17.85 15.79 21.99
CA VAL A 33 -17.60 14.50 21.34
C VAL A 33 -18.87 13.99 20.67
N VAL A 34 -18.83 13.89 19.34
CA VAL A 34 -19.94 13.31 18.54
C VAL A 34 -19.85 11.79 18.55
N LEU A 35 -20.89 11.14 19.06
CA LEU A 35 -21.11 9.70 18.89
C LEU A 35 -22.11 9.48 17.75
N GLU A 36 -21.70 8.70 16.74
CA GLU A 36 -22.52 8.26 15.61
C GLU A 36 -22.54 6.72 15.62
N VAL A 37 -23.73 6.13 15.74
CA VAL A 37 -23.93 4.67 15.88
C VAL A 37 -25.11 4.20 15.04
N ASP A 38 -24.95 3.07 14.35
CA ASP A 38 -26.04 2.38 13.65
C ASP A 38 -26.31 1.04 14.31
N ALA A 39 -27.58 0.65 14.42
CA ALA A 39 -28.00 -0.67 14.86
C ALA A 39 -29.04 -1.26 13.90
N SER A 40 -29.05 -2.59 13.75
CA SER A 40 -30.02 -3.28 12.89
C SER A 40 -30.33 -4.71 13.32
N ASP A 41 -31.57 -5.13 13.06
CA ASP A 41 -32.14 -6.41 13.48
C ASP A 41 -33.26 -6.88 12.52
N ASP A 42 -33.43 -8.20 12.34
CA ASP A 42 -34.38 -8.75 11.37
C ASP A 42 -35.83 -8.90 11.89
N TYR A 43 -36.05 -8.88 13.20
CA TYR A 43 -37.37 -8.83 13.85
C TYR A 43 -37.70 -7.42 14.37
N GLY A 44 -36.74 -6.73 14.97
CA GLY A 44 -36.73 -5.31 15.30
C GLY A 44 -36.32 -5.04 16.76
N LEU A 45 -35.53 -4.01 16.99
CA LEU A 45 -34.96 -3.67 18.30
C LEU A 45 -36.03 -3.28 19.34
N SER A 46 -35.87 -3.81 20.55
CA SER A 46 -36.63 -3.44 21.75
C SER A 46 -35.83 -2.60 22.76
N GLU A 47 -34.50 -2.65 22.72
CA GLU A 47 -33.60 -1.74 23.45
C GLU A 47 -32.44 -1.27 22.54
N PHE A 48 -32.06 0.01 22.64
CA PHE A 48 -30.84 0.59 22.07
C PHE A 48 -30.40 1.79 22.91
N THR A 49 -29.59 1.51 23.92
CA THR A 49 -29.14 2.50 24.91
C THR A 49 -27.62 2.74 24.79
N LEU A 50 -27.22 4.00 24.76
CA LEU A 50 -25.84 4.43 24.98
C LEU A 50 -25.67 4.71 26.47
N ASN A 51 -24.67 4.08 27.08
CA ASN A 51 -24.38 4.21 28.49
C ASN A 51 -22.97 4.78 28.65
N TYR A 52 -22.83 5.90 29.35
CA TYR A 52 -21.55 6.54 29.60
C TYR A 52 -21.39 7.05 31.03
N SER A 53 -20.16 7.04 31.53
CA SER A 53 -19.84 7.43 32.90
C SER A 53 -18.42 7.99 33.03
N VAL A 54 -18.27 8.95 33.95
CA VAL A 54 -16.96 9.37 34.48
C VAL A 54 -16.65 8.49 35.69
N VAL A 55 -15.39 8.08 35.86
CA VAL A 55 -14.96 7.22 36.97
C VAL A 55 -15.43 7.76 38.34
N GLY A 56 -16.27 6.98 39.02
CA GLY A 56 -16.82 7.32 40.34
C GLY A 56 -18.08 8.21 40.34
N SER A 57 -18.65 8.50 39.17
CA SER A 57 -19.98 9.12 39.02
C SER A 57 -21.07 8.08 38.74
N ASP A 58 -22.33 8.47 38.89
CA ASP A 58 -23.46 7.66 38.42
C ASP A 58 -23.46 7.56 36.88
N GLU A 59 -24.06 6.50 36.34
CA GLU A 59 -24.12 6.19 34.91
C GLU A 59 -25.21 7.01 34.20
N VAL A 60 -24.92 7.48 32.98
CA VAL A 60 -25.86 8.25 32.15
C VAL A 60 -26.33 7.39 30.98
N GLU A 61 -27.61 7.02 31.01
CA GLU A 61 -28.31 6.25 29.98
C GLU A 61 -28.95 7.21 28.96
N VAL A 62 -28.70 6.99 27.67
CA VAL A 62 -29.33 7.70 26.53
C VAL A 62 -30.01 6.69 25.62
N ASP A 63 -31.34 6.71 25.60
CA ASP A 63 -32.17 5.85 24.75
C ASP A 63 -32.31 6.43 23.33
N PHE A 64 -31.90 5.65 22.32
CA PHE A 64 -32.03 6.02 20.91
C PHE A 64 -33.34 5.51 20.25
N LEU A 65 -34.12 4.63 20.90
CA LEU A 65 -35.34 4.06 20.31
C LEU A 65 -36.52 5.05 20.28
N THR A 66 -36.52 5.88 19.23
CA THR A 66 -37.63 6.82 18.95
C THR A 66 -38.93 6.10 18.56
N GLU A 67 -38.85 4.89 17.97
CA GLU A 67 -39.99 4.02 17.65
C GLU A 67 -39.70 2.57 18.07
N PRO A 68 -40.65 1.86 18.73
CA PRO A 68 -40.45 0.48 19.16
C PRO A 68 -40.44 -0.50 17.97
N ASN A 69 -39.60 -1.52 18.06
CA ASN A 69 -39.42 -2.58 17.05
C ASN A 69 -38.81 -2.05 15.73
N ALA A 70 -37.95 -1.04 15.82
CA ALA A 70 -37.20 -0.52 14.67
C ALA A 70 -36.18 -1.56 14.17
N ARG A 71 -36.25 -1.92 12.88
CA ARG A 71 -35.34 -2.89 12.24
C ARG A 71 -33.97 -2.34 11.88
N SER A 72 -33.87 -1.02 11.78
CA SER A 72 -32.61 -0.31 11.63
C SER A 72 -32.81 1.11 12.08
N ILE A 73 -31.87 1.63 12.86
CA ILE A 73 -31.92 2.97 13.45
C ILE A 73 -30.50 3.50 13.64
N SER A 74 -30.32 4.79 13.36
CA SER A 74 -29.09 5.53 13.61
C SER A 74 -29.27 6.38 14.87
N GLY A 75 -28.46 6.12 15.90
CA GLY A 75 -28.33 6.97 17.08
C GLY A 75 -27.24 8.01 16.89
N ASN A 76 -27.48 9.23 17.36
CA ASN A 76 -26.46 10.28 17.39
C ASN A 76 -26.56 11.07 18.70
N GLU A 77 -25.44 11.17 19.43
CA GLU A 77 -25.36 11.91 20.69
C GLU A 77 -24.14 12.84 20.70
N LEU A 78 -24.23 13.95 21.43
CA LEU A 78 -23.17 14.95 21.55
C LEU A 78 -22.79 15.13 23.03
N ILE A 79 -21.72 14.46 23.46
CA ILE A 79 -21.26 14.54 24.85
C ILE A 79 -20.47 15.83 25.04
N TYR A 80 -21.02 16.74 25.85
CA TYR A 80 -20.35 17.95 26.32
C TYR A 80 -19.47 17.62 27.51
N LEU A 81 -18.15 17.55 27.32
CA LEU A 81 -17.22 17.24 28.41
C LEU A 81 -17.19 18.33 29.50
N GLU A 82 -17.57 19.57 29.18
CA GLU A 82 -17.66 20.66 30.16
C GLU A 82 -18.74 20.44 31.22
N ASP A 83 -19.89 19.85 30.87
CA ASP A 83 -20.98 19.54 31.81
C ASP A 83 -20.62 18.36 32.75
N LEU A 84 -19.71 17.48 32.32
CA LEU A 84 -19.18 16.37 33.12
C LEU A 84 -18.07 16.81 34.10
N GLY A 85 -17.54 18.04 33.98
CA GLY A 85 -16.59 18.62 34.94
C GLY A 85 -15.24 17.91 35.04
N VAL A 86 -14.84 17.18 34.00
CA VAL A 86 -13.64 16.31 33.95
C VAL A 86 -12.32 17.08 33.99
N GLU A 87 -11.31 16.56 34.70
CA GLU A 87 -9.96 17.14 34.75
C GLU A 87 -8.94 16.32 33.93
N PRO A 88 -7.81 16.92 33.49
CA PRO A 88 -6.76 16.16 32.79
C PRO A 88 -6.18 15.02 33.63
N GLY A 89 -6.29 13.80 33.10
CA GLY A 89 -6.04 12.55 33.83
C GLY A 89 -7.30 11.78 34.23
N ASP A 90 -8.49 12.32 34.02
CA ASP A 90 -9.75 11.57 34.01
C ASP A 90 -9.99 10.90 32.64
N PHE A 91 -10.98 10.01 32.60
CA PHE A 91 -11.54 9.48 31.37
C PHE A 91 -13.07 9.29 31.50
N VAL A 92 -13.76 9.31 30.36
CA VAL A 92 -15.15 8.83 30.24
C VAL A 92 -15.11 7.44 29.63
N SER A 93 -15.73 6.46 30.29
CA SER A 93 -16.02 5.16 29.69
C SER A 93 -17.40 5.17 29.04
N TYR A 94 -17.54 4.59 27.85
CA TYR A 94 -18.82 4.40 27.20
C TYR A 94 -18.97 3.02 26.56
N PHE A 95 -20.20 2.54 26.49
CA PHE A 95 -20.60 1.30 25.83
C PHE A 95 -22.07 1.42 25.36
N LEU A 96 -22.54 0.48 24.55
CA LEU A 96 -23.92 0.43 24.09
C LEU A 96 -24.55 -0.93 24.42
N THR A 97 -25.83 -0.91 24.79
CA THR A 97 -26.66 -2.10 24.97
C THR A 97 -27.73 -2.13 23.89
N LEU A 98 -27.87 -3.28 23.23
CA LEU A 98 -28.92 -3.60 22.29
C LEU A 98 -29.74 -4.77 22.82
N ALA A 99 -31.04 -4.81 22.52
CA ALA A 99 -31.84 -6.00 22.70
C ALA A 99 -32.89 -6.14 21.59
N ASP A 100 -33.03 -7.35 21.03
CA ASP A 100 -34.11 -7.69 20.09
C ASP A 100 -35.46 -7.93 20.82
N ASN A 101 -36.57 -7.73 20.09
CA ASN A 101 -37.97 -7.92 20.49
C ASN A 101 -38.45 -9.40 20.52
N ASN A 102 -37.58 -10.41 20.67
CA ASN A 102 -37.97 -11.82 20.82
C ASN A 102 -38.77 -12.08 22.11
N THR A 103 -40.09 -11.94 22.00
CA THR A 103 -41.07 -12.24 23.05
C THR A 103 -41.33 -13.75 23.28
N LEU A 104 -40.64 -14.65 22.57
CA LEU A 104 -40.84 -16.11 22.66
C LEU A 104 -39.79 -16.81 23.54
N ALA A 105 -38.50 -16.47 23.38
CA ALA A 105 -37.41 -16.96 24.22
C ALA A 105 -37.08 -15.99 25.37
N GLY A 106 -37.41 -14.71 25.21
CA GLY A 106 -36.84 -13.59 25.94
C GLY A 106 -35.94 -12.78 25.00
N PRO A 107 -35.84 -11.45 25.19
CA PRO A 107 -35.04 -10.60 24.34
C PRO A 107 -33.56 -11.01 24.40
N VAL A 108 -32.87 -11.03 23.27
CA VAL A 108 -31.44 -11.32 23.20
C VAL A 108 -30.67 -10.01 23.36
N GLU A 109 -30.05 -9.84 24.53
CA GLU A 109 -29.23 -8.68 24.86
C GLU A 109 -27.81 -8.82 24.28
N VAL A 110 -27.32 -7.77 23.62
CA VAL A 110 -25.97 -7.64 23.06
C VAL A 110 -25.36 -6.36 23.59
N ILE A 111 -24.34 -6.49 24.45
CA ILE A 111 -23.59 -5.36 25.02
C ILE A 111 -22.27 -5.22 24.22
N SER A 112 -21.95 -3.99 23.81
CA SER A 112 -20.72 -3.69 23.07
C SER A 112 -19.44 -3.90 23.88
N ASP A 113 -18.30 -3.80 23.21
CA ASP A 113 -17.03 -3.50 23.86
C ASP A 113 -17.11 -2.15 24.61
N ILE A 114 -16.25 -1.98 25.63
CA ILE A 114 -16.10 -0.73 26.37
C ILE A 114 -15.01 0.13 25.71
N TYR A 115 -15.27 1.43 25.57
CA TYR A 115 -14.41 2.41 24.92
C TYR A 115 -14.08 3.57 25.86
N PHE A 116 -12.92 4.21 25.67
CA PHE A 116 -12.43 5.26 26.56
C PHE A 116 -12.15 6.59 25.83
N LEU A 117 -12.76 7.66 26.32
CA LEU A 117 -12.42 9.05 26.01
C LEU A 117 -11.46 9.56 27.08
N GLN A 118 -10.18 9.72 26.75
CA GLN A 118 -9.11 10.06 27.70
C GLN A 118 -8.88 11.58 27.73
N ILE A 119 -9.07 12.23 28.89
CA ILE A 119 -8.93 13.69 28.98
C ILE A 119 -7.45 14.08 29.11
N ILE A 120 -6.93 14.71 28.07
CA ILE A 120 -5.55 15.22 27.99
C ILE A 120 -5.48 16.74 28.19
N PRO A 121 -4.34 17.30 28.68
CA PRO A 121 -4.19 18.74 28.81
C PRO A 121 -4.19 19.45 27.45
N THR A 122 -4.99 20.52 27.30
CA THR A 122 -5.12 21.35 26.09
C THR A 122 -3.77 21.83 25.51
N ASP A 123 -2.77 22.07 26.36
CA ASP A 123 -1.41 22.48 25.96
C ASP A 123 -0.63 21.41 25.14
N GLN A 124 -1.09 20.16 25.14
CA GLN A 124 -0.42 19.05 24.44
C GLN A 124 -0.93 18.89 23.01
N GLU A 125 -2.25 18.83 22.81
CA GLU A 125 -2.82 18.65 21.46
C GLU A 125 -2.54 19.86 20.56
N PHE A 126 -2.58 21.08 21.12
CA PHE A 126 -2.21 22.30 20.39
C PHE A 126 -0.73 22.32 19.92
N ARG A 127 0.12 21.40 20.41
CA ARG A 127 1.49 21.18 19.93
C ARG A 127 1.63 20.01 18.96
N ARG A 128 0.68 19.07 18.91
CA ARG A 128 0.65 17.99 17.90
C ARG A 128 0.30 18.51 16.50
N ASN A 129 -0.33 19.69 16.38
CA ASN A 129 -0.70 20.31 15.10
C ASN A 129 0.11 21.59 14.73
N PRO A 130 1.43 21.53 14.50
CA PRO A 130 2.24 22.67 14.08
C PRO A 130 2.18 22.92 12.55
N ALA A 131 0.98 22.92 11.96
CA ALA A 131 0.75 23.07 10.53
C ALA A 131 0.97 24.52 10.00
N GLY A 132 2.17 25.08 10.19
CA GLY A 132 2.50 26.42 9.69
C GLY A 132 3.70 27.12 10.31
N GLY A 133 4.90 26.53 10.25
CA GLY A 133 6.15 27.19 10.67
C GLY A 133 7.37 26.60 9.98
N GLY A 134 8.12 27.40 9.21
CA GLY A 134 9.17 26.90 8.33
C GLY A 134 10.57 26.86 8.94
N GLY A 135 11.36 25.85 8.55
CA GLY A 135 12.82 26.01 8.39
C GLY A 135 13.74 25.36 9.43
N GLY A 136 13.97 24.05 9.27
CA GLY A 136 15.26 23.42 9.60
C GLY A 136 15.49 23.00 11.05
N GLY A 137 15.64 21.69 11.25
CA GLY A 137 16.07 21.09 12.52
C GLY A 137 15.82 19.59 12.51
N GLY A 138 16.87 18.78 12.53
CA GLY A 138 16.74 17.34 12.68
C GLY A 138 16.28 17.00 14.10
N GLY A 139 15.10 16.40 14.23
CA GLY A 139 14.51 16.04 15.51
C GLY A 139 13.25 15.22 15.28
N GLY A 140 13.42 13.89 15.25
CA GLY A 140 12.31 12.95 15.25
C GLY A 140 11.61 13.00 16.60
N GLY A 141 10.75 14.00 16.80
CA GLY A 141 9.82 14.05 17.91
C GLY A 141 8.76 12.99 17.70
N GLN A 142 9.12 11.73 17.95
CA GLN A 142 8.17 10.64 18.10
C GLN A 142 7.12 11.08 19.13
N GLY A 143 5.85 10.79 18.82
CA GLY A 143 4.72 11.33 19.55
C GLY A 143 4.75 10.99 21.04
N GLY A 144 3.90 11.66 21.80
CA GLY A 144 3.48 11.13 23.09
C GLY A 144 2.62 9.88 22.84
N ASP A 145 3.29 8.74 22.64
CA ASP A 145 2.69 7.42 22.68
C ASP A 145 2.23 7.18 24.12
N SER A 146 0.93 6.87 24.31
CA SER A 146 0.34 6.67 25.65
C SER A 146 1.12 5.62 26.43
N SER A 147 1.45 5.88 27.71
CA SER A 147 2.39 5.01 28.41
C SER A 147 1.94 3.54 28.44
N ALA A 148 2.88 2.60 28.29
CA ALA A 148 2.62 1.15 28.24
C ALA A 148 2.13 0.51 29.56
N LEU A 149 1.65 1.35 30.49
CA LEU A 149 0.88 0.99 31.68
C LEU A 149 -0.60 1.40 31.52
N VAL A 150 -0.89 2.50 30.83
CA VAL A 150 -2.25 2.93 30.42
C VAL A 150 -2.86 1.91 29.47
N SER A 151 -2.14 1.50 28.42
CA SER A 151 -2.64 0.48 27.47
C SER A 151 -2.98 -0.83 28.17
N VAL A 152 -2.03 -1.38 28.93
CA VAL A 152 -2.21 -2.63 29.70
C VAL A 152 -3.40 -2.54 30.66
N GLN A 153 -3.61 -1.40 31.34
CA GLN A 153 -4.75 -1.27 32.25
C GLN A 153 -6.09 -1.15 31.49
N LYS A 154 -6.12 -0.53 30.30
CA LYS A 154 -7.29 -0.54 29.40
C LYS A 154 -7.57 -1.96 28.87
N ASP A 155 -6.55 -2.69 28.48
CA ASP A 155 -6.65 -4.08 28.00
C ASP A 155 -7.23 -4.99 29.10
N ILE A 156 -6.83 -4.79 30.36
CA ILE A 156 -7.39 -5.47 31.54
C ILE A 156 -8.88 -5.14 31.69
N ILE A 157 -9.26 -3.86 31.74
CA ILE A 157 -10.68 -3.47 31.86
C ILE A 157 -11.52 -4.04 30.71
N ALA A 158 -11.00 -4.02 29.48
CA ALA A 158 -11.68 -4.59 28.31
C ALA A 158 -11.81 -6.13 28.41
N ALA A 159 -10.83 -6.83 28.97
CA ALA A 159 -10.90 -8.26 29.23
C ALA A 159 -11.92 -8.59 30.34
N THR A 160 -11.89 -7.86 31.46
CA THR A 160 -12.86 -7.98 32.57
C THR A 160 -14.28 -7.71 32.09
N TRP A 161 -14.47 -6.68 31.26
CA TRP A 161 -15.75 -6.37 30.61
C TRP A 161 -16.24 -7.52 29.71
N LYS A 162 -15.36 -8.04 28.84
CA LYS A 162 -15.65 -9.19 27.96
C LYS A 162 -15.90 -10.48 28.73
N LEU A 163 -15.33 -10.65 29.90
CA LEU A 163 -15.61 -11.78 30.78
C LEU A 163 -16.98 -11.63 31.46
N ARG A 164 -17.29 -10.44 31.99
CA ARG A 164 -18.60 -10.10 32.59
C ARG A 164 -19.74 -10.36 31.61
N ASN A 165 -19.66 -9.79 30.40
CA ASN A 165 -20.75 -9.87 29.42
C ASN A 165 -20.95 -11.31 28.90
N ARG A 166 -19.91 -12.15 28.91
CA ARG A 166 -19.97 -13.57 28.50
C ARG A 166 -20.27 -14.54 29.67
N GLN A 167 -20.45 -14.06 30.90
CA GLN A 167 -20.65 -14.91 32.09
C GLN A 167 -21.81 -15.93 31.95
N SER A 168 -22.86 -15.58 31.21
CA SER A 168 -24.02 -16.47 30.98
C SER A 168 -23.85 -17.42 29.77
N GLN A 169 -22.76 -17.29 29.01
CA GLN A 169 -22.52 -18.01 27.75
C GLN A 169 -21.35 -19.01 27.85
N VAL A 170 -20.38 -18.75 28.73
CA VAL A 170 -19.14 -19.52 28.90
C VAL A 170 -19.29 -20.55 30.04
N SER A 171 -18.54 -21.66 30.02
CA SER A 171 -18.61 -22.64 31.10
C SER A 171 -17.95 -22.11 32.39
N PRO A 172 -18.35 -22.57 33.60
CA PRO A 172 -17.72 -22.13 34.84
C PRO A 172 -16.22 -22.42 34.93
N GLU A 173 -15.75 -23.48 34.27
CA GLU A 173 -14.32 -23.86 34.25
C GLU A 173 -13.50 -22.89 33.38
N GLU A 174 -14.04 -22.49 32.22
CA GLU A 174 -13.44 -21.47 31.36
C GLU A 174 -13.52 -20.06 31.98
N PHE A 175 -14.66 -19.71 32.62
CA PHE A 175 -14.85 -18.42 33.30
C PHE A 175 -13.85 -18.23 34.45
N SER A 176 -13.63 -19.27 35.27
CA SER A 176 -12.66 -19.27 36.36
C SER A 176 -11.22 -19.14 35.82
N SER A 177 -10.91 -19.81 34.71
CA SER A 177 -9.60 -19.72 34.03
C SER A 177 -9.35 -18.34 33.42
N ASP A 178 -10.33 -17.73 32.74
CA ASP A 178 -10.22 -16.36 32.20
C ASP A 178 -10.02 -15.36 33.37
N ALA A 179 -10.74 -15.54 34.50
CA ALA A 179 -10.58 -14.69 35.68
C ALA A 179 -9.19 -14.79 36.33
N GLU A 180 -8.61 -16.00 36.45
CA GLU A 180 -7.24 -16.19 36.97
C GLU A 180 -6.19 -15.51 36.08
N ILE A 181 -6.35 -15.57 34.75
CA ILE A 181 -5.45 -14.92 33.79
C ILE A 181 -5.50 -13.39 33.92
N ILE A 182 -6.69 -12.80 34.07
CA ILE A 182 -6.86 -11.35 34.27
C ILE A 182 -6.30 -10.93 35.64
N ALA A 183 -6.49 -11.74 36.69
CA ALA A 183 -5.86 -11.48 37.99
C ALA A 183 -4.32 -11.51 37.91
N GLU A 184 -3.73 -12.43 37.16
CA GLU A 184 -2.27 -12.47 36.93
C GLU A 184 -1.78 -11.24 36.14
N SER A 185 -2.45 -10.84 35.06
CA SER A 185 -2.07 -9.65 34.30
C SER A 185 -2.20 -8.36 35.13
N GLN A 186 -3.21 -8.27 36.01
CA GLN A 186 -3.38 -7.14 36.93
C GLN A 186 -2.28 -7.07 38.02
N ARG A 187 -1.78 -8.22 38.47
CA ARG A 187 -0.57 -8.34 39.32
C ARG A 187 0.72 -8.00 38.55
N GLU A 188 0.78 -8.26 37.25
CA GLU A 188 1.92 -7.86 36.41
C GLU A 188 1.91 -6.34 36.16
N ALA A 189 0.75 -5.74 35.89
CA ALA A 189 0.56 -4.29 35.81
C ALA A 189 0.96 -3.58 37.10
N THR A 190 0.57 -4.11 38.27
CA THR A 190 1.07 -3.68 39.59
C THR A 190 2.61 -3.68 39.65
N SER A 191 3.24 -4.72 39.07
CA SER A 191 4.70 -4.88 39.06
C SER A 191 5.41 -3.99 38.02
N ARG A 192 4.70 -3.55 36.97
CA ARG A 192 5.13 -2.49 36.05
C ARG A 192 5.04 -1.11 36.70
N ALA A 193 3.96 -0.84 37.44
CA ALA A 193 3.74 0.39 38.21
C ALA A 193 4.76 0.58 39.35
N ARG A 194 5.12 -0.48 40.08
CA ARG A 194 6.21 -0.41 41.08
C ARG A 194 7.54 -0.02 40.43
N ARG A 195 7.87 -0.64 39.28
CA ARG A 195 9.06 -0.28 38.51
C ARG A 195 9.03 1.15 37.96
N SER A 196 7.87 1.76 37.67
CA SER A 196 7.85 3.20 37.32
C SER A 196 8.06 4.09 38.54
N ILE A 197 7.53 3.76 39.72
CA ILE A 197 7.84 4.44 40.98
C ILE A 197 9.34 4.36 41.29
N ASP A 198 9.95 3.18 41.24
CA ASP A 198 11.38 3.00 41.52
C ASP A 198 12.25 3.88 40.58
N ARG A 199 11.91 3.93 39.29
CA ARG A 199 12.60 4.77 38.29
C ARG A 199 12.32 6.27 38.41
N LEU A 200 11.23 6.69 39.06
CA LEU A 200 11.00 8.08 39.46
C LEU A 200 11.82 8.41 40.72
N ALA A 201 11.90 7.48 41.67
CA ALA A 201 12.74 7.64 42.86
C ALA A 201 14.25 7.69 42.51
N GLU A 202 14.73 6.95 41.51
CA GLU A 202 16.12 7.07 41.02
C GLU A 202 16.44 8.47 40.44
N ARG A 203 15.42 9.28 40.12
CA ARG A 203 15.57 10.67 39.65
C ARG A 203 15.58 11.71 40.80
N LEU A 204 15.52 11.28 42.07
CA LEU A 204 15.40 12.12 43.29
C LEU A 204 16.45 13.23 43.49
N ASN A 205 17.50 13.29 42.66
CA ASN A 205 18.50 14.36 42.74
C ASN A 205 17.95 15.75 42.30
N PHE A 206 16.70 15.82 41.84
CA PHE A 206 15.93 17.04 41.56
C PHE A 206 14.46 16.88 42.03
N SER A 207 14.23 16.90 43.35
CA SER A 207 12.87 16.87 43.92
C SER A 207 12.10 18.15 43.60
N ASP A 208 10.95 17.98 42.94
CA ASP A 208 9.93 19.01 42.65
C ASP A 208 8.56 18.42 43.02
N ASP A 209 7.64 19.23 43.56
CA ASP A 209 6.40 18.76 44.21
C ASP A 209 5.52 17.89 43.28
N THR A 210 5.66 18.08 41.96
CA THR A 210 4.99 17.29 40.92
C THR A 210 5.44 15.82 40.82
N TYR A 211 6.70 15.49 41.16
CA TYR A 211 7.19 14.12 41.12
C TYR A 211 6.69 13.31 42.33
N ASP A 212 6.58 13.95 43.48
CA ASP A 212 5.98 13.33 44.68
C ASP A 212 4.49 13.03 44.41
N ALA A 213 3.75 13.96 43.78
CA ALA A 213 2.38 13.72 43.32
C ALA A 213 2.27 12.58 42.29
N ALA A 214 3.24 12.42 41.37
CA ALA A 214 3.26 11.31 40.43
C ALA A 214 3.44 9.95 41.14
N VAL A 215 4.31 9.89 42.14
CA VAL A 215 4.56 8.69 42.95
C VAL A 215 3.38 8.37 43.88
N GLU A 216 2.72 9.38 44.45
CA GLU A 216 1.49 9.21 45.23
C GLU A 216 0.36 8.60 44.38
N ASN A 217 0.10 9.18 43.20
CA ASN A 217 -0.91 8.65 42.28
C ASN A 217 -0.59 7.21 41.82
N LEU A 218 0.66 6.90 41.42
CA LEU A 218 1.03 5.52 41.08
C LEU A 218 0.91 4.55 42.28
N SER A 219 1.07 5.03 43.52
CA SER A 219 0.89 4.21 44.72
C SER A 219 -0.59 3.91 44.98
N LEU A 220 -1.48 4.88 44.76
CA LEU A 220 -2.94 4.69 44.80
C LEU A 220 -3.42 3.77 43.67
N ALA A 221 -2.86 3.90 42.47
CA ALA A 221 -3.12 2.98 41.37
C ALA A 221 -2.77 1.53 41.77
N ILE A 222 -1.59 1.32 42.35
CA ILE A 222 -1.16 0.02 42.88
C ILE A 222 -2.14 -0.52 43.92
N GLU A 223 -2.63 0.31 44.85
CA GLU A 223 -3.62 -0.13 45.85
C GLU A 223 -4.90 -0.66 45.17
N GLN A 224 -5.45 0.10 44.22
CA GLN A 224 -6.66 -0.32 43.48
C GLN A 224 -6.42 -1.57 42.62
N MET A 225 -5.29 -1.70 41.93
CA MET A 225 -4.94 -2.91 41.17
C MET A 225 -4.87 -4.16 42.05
N ASN A 226 -4.42 -4.05 43.30
CA ASN A 226 -4.37 -5.20 44.23
C ASN A 226 -5.76 -5.56 44.75
N THR A 227 -6.67 -4.59 44.90
CA THR A 227 -8.09 -4.83 45.18
C THR A 227 -8.75 -5.55 44.00
N ALA A 228 -8.61 -5.03 42.78
CA ALA A 228 -9.13 -5.63 41.56
C ALA A 228 -8.68 -7.08 41.38
N ALA A 229 -7.37 -7.35 41.46
CA ALA A 229 -6.83 -8.71 41.40
C ALA A 229 -7.44 -9.62 42.48
N GLY A 230 -7.56 -9.13 43.72
CA GLY A 230 -8.18 -9.89 44.82
C GLY A 230 -9.67 -10.17 44.65
N GLU A 231 -10.40 -9.40 43.83
CA GLU A 231 -11.81 -9.62 43.51
C GLU A 231 -11.99 -10.54 42.29
N LEU A 232 -11.13 -10.42 41.28
CA LEU A 232 -11.01 -11.37 40.17
C LEU A 232 -10.65 -12.78 40.66
N GLU A 233 -9.73 -12.90 41.62
CA GLU A 233 -9.40 -14.15 42.34
C GLU A 233 -10.58 -14.77 43.12
N GLN A 234 -11.66 -14.00 43.33
CA GLN A 234 -12.91 -14.46 43.95
C GLN A 234 -14.05 -14.57 42.92
N GLU A 235 -13.76 -14.55 41.62
CA GLU A 235 -14.72 -14.60 40.50
C GLU A 235 -15.72 -13.40 40.47
N GLN A 236 -15.43 -12.33 41.21
CA GLN A 236 -16.28 -11.13 41.36
C GLN A 236 -15.98 -10.08 40.28
N VAL A 237 -16.05 -10.49 39.02
CA VAL A 237 -15.73 -9.69 37.82
C VAL A 237 -16.50 -8.35 37.78
N THR A 238 -17.77 -8.34 38.25
CA THR A 238 -18.61 -7.12 38.26
C THR A 238 -18.14 -6.07 39.28
N SER A 239 -17.57 -6.47 40.43
CA SER A 239 -17.03 -5.49 41.38
C SER A 239 -15.64 -5.01 40.97
N ALA A 240 -14.81 -5.91 40.43
CA ALA A 240 -13.44 -5.63 40.01
C ALA A 240 -13.29 -4.48 39.00
N LEU A 241 -14.28 -4.27 38.11
CA LEU A 241 -14.28 -3.16 37.15
C LEU A 241 -14.09 -1.78 37.80
N GLN A 242 -14.64 -1.54 38.99
CA GLN A 242 -14.54 -0.23 39.66
C GLN A 242 -13.10 0.09 40.12
N PRO A 243 -12.39 -0.77 40.89
CA PRO A 243 -10.98 -0.56 41.20
C PRO A 243 -10.06 -0.61 39.97
N GLU A 244 -10.39 -1.38 38.91
CA GLU A 244 -9.62 -1.33 37.65
C GLU A 244 -9.69 0.05 36.97
N GLN A 245 -10.90 0.64 36.90
CA GLN A 245 -11.11 1.99 36.37
C GLN A 245 -10.43 3.08 37.22
N LEU A 246 -10.53 2.97 38.56
CA LEU A 246 -9.82 3.86 39.48
C LEU A 246 -8.29 3.73 39.32
N ALA A 247 -7.76 2.52 39.13
CA ALA A 247 -6.35 2.31 38.84
C ALA A 247 -5.91 3.03 37.55
N LEU A 248 -6.70 2.94 36.47
CA LEU A 248 -6.45 3.66 35.22
C LEU A 248 -6.45 5.19 35.42
N GLN A 249 -7.43 5.72 36.16
CA GLN A 249 -7.52 7.15 36.48
C GLN A 249 -6.28 7.63 37.25
N TYR A 250 -5.80 6.87 38.24
CA TYR A 250 -4.59 7.21 38.97
C TYR A 250 -3.31 7.12 38.12
N ILE A 251 -3.19 6.15 37.19
CA ILE A 251 -2.08 6.13 36.21
C ILE A 251 -2.10 7.40 35.35
N LEU A 252 -3.27 7.75 34.80
CA LEU A 252 -3.43 8.91 33.91
C LEU A 252 -3.14 10.24 34.63
N LYS A 253 -3.53 10.38 35.91
CA LYS A 253 -3.18 11.54 36.74
C LYS A 253 -1.68 11.62 37.04
N ALA A 254 -1.02 10.48 37.28
CA ALA A 254 0.43 10.43 37.38
C ALA A 254 1.11 10.87 36.06
N GLU A 255 0.67 10.33 34.91
CA GLU A 255 1.21 10.69 33.60
C GLU A 255 1.00 12.18 33.25
N ALA A 256 -0.18 12.73 33.54
CA ALA A 256 -0.46 14.15 33.39
C ALA A 256 0.48 15.03 34.24
N SER A 257 0.76 14.63 35.49
CA SER A 257 1.71 15.35 36.36
C SER A 257 3.15 15.31 35.82
N ILE A 258 3.63 14.15 35.38
CA ILE A 258 4.96 13.98 34.77
C ILE A 258 5.09 14.83 33.50
N ASN A 259 4.08 14.80 32.62
CA ASN A 259 4.10 15.55 31.37
C ASN A 259 4.02 17.07 31.58
N ARG A 260 3.31 17.54 32.62
CA ARG A 260 3.33 18.94 33.05
C ARG A 260 4.74 19.41 33.44
N THR A 261 5.50 18.58 34.15
CA THR A 261 6.87 18.86 34.59
C THR A 261 7.88 18.82 33.43
N ASN A 262 7.68 17.93 32.46
CA ASN A 262 8.46 17.93 31.21
C ASN A 262 8.27 19.25 30.44
N ILE A 263 7.04 19.76 30.37
CA ILE A 263 6.71 21.01 29.67
C ILE A 263 7.29 22.24 30.39
N SER A 264 7.19 22.31 31.73
CA SER A 264 7.73 23.44 32.50
C SER A 264 9.27 23.53 32.41
N MET A 265 9.98 22.41 32.55
CA MET A 265 11.44 22.37 32.36
C MET A 265 11.84 22.72 30.91
N GLN A 266 11.10 22.26 29.90
CA GLN A 266 11.40 22.60 28.50
C GLN A 266 11.26 24.11 28.26
N GLN A 267 10.23 24.75 28.83
CA GLN A 267 9.99 26.18 28.65
C GLN A 267 10.96 27.08 29.45
N GLN A 268 11.54 26.56 30.55
CA GLN A 268 12.57 27.26 31.33
C GLN A 268 14.02 26.95 30.89
N GLY A 269 14.21 26.01 29.95
CA GLY A 269 15.53 25.62 29.42
C GLY A 269 16.23 26.63 28.48
N GLY A 270 15.64 27.81 28.24
CA GLY A 270 16.15 28.83 27.32
C GLY A 270 17.39 29.61 27.82
N GLY A 271 18.42 28.92 28.34
CA GLY A 271 19.47 29.58 29.12
C GLY A 271 20.78 28.82 29.39
N GLY A 272 21.41 28.23 28.37
CA GLY A 272 22.88 28.07 28.32
C GLY A 272 23.56 27.04 29.23
N GLY A 273 23.95 25.90 28.64
CA GLY A 273 25.06 25.06 29.11
C GLY A 273 24.68 23.84 29.96
N GLY A 274 24.78 22.64 29.39
CA GLY A 274 24.46 21.39 30.11
C GLY A 274 24.64 20.09 29.32
N GLY A 275 25.59 20.04 28.36
CA GLY A 275 25.70 18.97 27.35
C GLY A 275 26.11 17.56 27.82
N GLY A 276 25.96 17.23 29.11
CA GLY A 276 26.09 15.85 29.64
C GLY A 276 24.74 15.26 30.05
N ALA A 277 23.93 16.02 30.78
CA ALA A 277 22.67 15.56 31.36
C ALA A 277 21.57 15.22 30.33
N GLN A 278 21.72 15.64 29.07
CA GLN A 278 20.83 15.21 27.98
C GLN A 278 21.26 13.85 27.39
N GLN A 279 22.58 13.60 27.31
CA GLN A 279 23.10 12.37 26.73
C GLN A 279 22.85 11.15 27.64
N GLU A 280 22.93 11.34 28.98
CA GLU A 280 22.52 10.31 29.95
C GLU A 280 21.00 10.04 29.92
N ARG A 281 20.18 11.05 29.59
CA ARG A 281 18.72 10.87 29.42
C ARG A 281 18.38 10.12 28.13
N GLU A 282 19.15 10.34 27.07
CA GLU A 282 19.03 9.62 25.79
C GLU A 282 19.54 8.17 25.92
N ASP A 283 20.73 7.95 26.51
CA ASP A 283 21.28 6.60 26.78
C ASP A 283 20.31 5.74 27.63
N LEU A 284 19.74 6.31 28.71
CA LEU A 284 18.77 5.59 29.56
C LEU A 284 17.45 5.33 28.83
N ARG A 285 17.04 6.18 27.89
CA ARG A 285 15.84 5.97 27.08
C ARG A 285 16.05 4.87 26.05
N GLU A 286 17.20 4.84 25.36
CA GLU A 286 17.60 3.75 24.46
C GLU A 286 17.71 2.41 25.22
N LEU A 287 18.17 2.42 26.48
CA LEU A 287 18.14 1.24 27.35
C LEU A 287 16.73 0.80 27.76
N PHE A 288 15.80 1.73 28.02
CA PHE A 288 14.40 1.37 28.29
C PHE A 288 13.68 0.87 27.05
N GLU A 289 13.93 1.44 25.86
CA GLU A 289 13.43 0.94 24.58
C GLU A 289 13.95 -0.48 24.29
N MET A 290 15.23 -0.77 24.61
CA MET A 290 15.76 -2.13 24.54
C MET A 290 15.10 -3.12 25.52
N GLU A 291 14.69 -2.70 26.72
CA GLU A 291 13.94 -3.58 27.65
C GLU A 291 12.46 -3.73 27.24
N MET A 292 11.85 -2.66 26.72
CA MET A 292 10.45 -2.63 26.26
C MET A 292 10.25 -3.52 25.02
N GLY A 293 11.09 -3.42 23.99
CA GLY A 293 10.98 -4.28 22.80
C GLY A 293 11.10 -5.79 23.13
N GLN A 294 11.87 -6.14 24.17
CA GLN A 294 11.94 -7.52 24.68
C GLN A 294 10.67 -8.00 25.42
N LEU A 295 9.72 -7.11 25.69
CA LEU A 295 8.39 -7.38 26.27
C LEU A 295 7.27 -7.23 25.23
N GLU A 296 7.41 -6.29 24.30
CA GLU A 296 6.54 -6.03 23.14
C GLU A 296 6.47 -7.26 22.21
N ASN A 297 7.64 -7.86 21.91
CA ASN A 297 7.81 -9.13 21.18
C ASN A 297 7.06 -10.35 21.77
N ARG A 298 6.37 -10.23 22.90
CA ARG A 298 5.54 -11.30 23.50
C ARG A 298 4.04 -11.16 23.23
N TYR A 299 3.58 -10.00 22.79
CA TYR A 299 2.15 -9.74 22.55
C TYR A 299 1.82 -9.21 21.14
N GLU A 300 2.81 -8.89 20.31
CA GLU A 300 2.63 -8.77 18.84
C GLU A 300 2.43 -10.15 18.16
N THR A 301 1.31 -10.78 18.50
CA THR A 301 0.53 -11.78 17.74
C THR A 301 1.26 -12.76 16.81
N PRO A 302 1.38 -14.05 17.20
CA PRO A 302 1.40 -15.16 16.26
C PRO A 302 -0.02 -15.59 15.86
N ASN A 303 -0.88 -14.64 15.46
CA ASN A 303 -2.31 -14.93 15.22
C ASN A 303 -2.99 -14.01 14.18
N SER A 304 -2.48 -14.01 12.94
CA SER A 304 -3.26 -13.55 11.78
C SER A 304 -4.13 -14.71 11.27
N PRO A 305 -5.49 -14.61 11.31
CA PRO A 305 -6.38 -15.72 11.02
C PRO A 305 -6.61 -15.92 9.52
N GLY A 306 -5.55 -16.24 8.75
CA GLY A 306 -5.71 -16.66 7.36
C GLY A 306 -4.43 -16.68 6.51
N GLY A 307 -4.23 -17.78 5.78
CA GLY A 307 -3.21 -17.91 4.75
C GLY A 307 -1.88 -18.49 5.23
N GLY A 308 -1.38 -19.50 4.53
CA GLY A 308 -0.06 -20.09 4.80
C GLY A 308 1.06 -19.21 4.24
N GLY A 309 1.50 -18.22 5.01
CA GLY A 309 2.70 -17.43 4.71
C GLY A 309 3.89 -18.35 4.45
N GLY A 310 4.57 -18.18 3.31
CA GLY A 310 5.67 -19.05 2.93
C GLY A 310 6.87 -18.85 3.87
N GLN A 311 7.51 -19.95 4.29
CA GLN A 311 8.65 -19.96 5.23
C GLN A 311 9.82 -19.03 4.86
N ASN A 312 9.91 -18.63 3.59
CA ASN A 312 10.88 -17.64 3.09
C ASN A 312 10.63 -16.23 3.64
N GLN A 313 9.37 -15.87 3.93
CA GLN A 313 9.04 -14.59 4.56
C GLN A 313 9.61 -14.57 5.98
N GLU A 314 9.32 -15.61 6.78
CA GLU A 314 9.90 -15.73 8.12
C GLU A 314 11.44 -15.71 8.10
N GLU A 315 12.08 -16.25 7.06
CA GLU A 315 13.54 -16.20 6.88
C GLU A 315 14.05 -14.78 6.58
N VAL A 316 13.29 -13.96 5.83
CA VAL A 316 13.57 -12.52 5.61
C VAL A 316 13.34 -11.71 6.90
N ASP A 317 12.23 -11.95 7.59
CA ASP A 317 11.88 -11.23 8.83
C ASP A 317 12.94 -11.48 9.92
N LYS A 318 13.41 -12.74 10.05
CA LYS A 318 14.52 -13.12 10.95
C LYS A 318 15.87 -12.52 10.53
N LEU A 319 16.12 -12.35 9.22
CA LEU A 319 17.32 -11.63 8.74
C LEU A 319 17.27 -10.15 9.11
N GLU A 320 16.10 -9.51 9.00
CA GLU A 320 15.94 -8.12 9.43
C GLU A 320 16.08 -7.96 10.94
N GLU A 321 15.48 -8.84 11.74
CA GLU A 321 15.64 -8.82 13.20
C GLU A 321 17.13 -8.92 13.59
N LEU A 322 17.85 -9.86 12.99
CA LEU A 322 19.29 -10.04 13.22
C LEU A 322 20.11 -8.84 12.74
N ALA A 323 19.73 -8.20 11.62
CA ALA A 323 20.37 -6.97 11.15
C ALA A 323 20.11 -5.77 12.10
N ARG A 324 18.89 -5.61 12.62
CA ARG A 324 18.52 -4.58 13.62
C ARG A 324 19.27 -4.79 14.94
N ARG A 325 19.28 -6.03 15.48
CA ARG A 325 20.07 -6.42 16.67
C ARG A 325 21.56 -6.12 16.48
N GLN A 326 22.11 -6.47 15.31
CA GLN A 326 23.50 -6.21 14.95
C GLN A 326 23.80 -4.70 14.80
N GLU A 327 22.86 -3.90 14.30
CA GLU A 327 23.04 -2.44 14.22
C GLU A 327 23.14 -1.83 15.63
N GLY A 328 22.28 -2.26 16.56
CA GLY A 328 22.34 -1.89 17.98
C GLY A 328 23.69 -2.22 18.63
N LEU A 329 24.20 -3.44 18.46
CA LEU A 329 25.54 -3.79 18.97
C LEU A 329 26.66 -2.99 18.29
N THR A 330 26.56 -2.70 16.99
CA THR A 330 27.55 -1.89 16.27
C THR A 330 27.58 -0.44 16.79
N ARG A 331 26.41 0.15 17.08
CA ARG A 331 26.27 1.46 17.73
C ARG A 331 26.87 1.44 19.13
N ALA A 332 26.54 0.44 19.95
CA ALA A 332 27.07 0.28 21.31
C ALA A 332 28.60 0.12 21.33
N GLN A 333 29.19 -0.70 20.44
CA GLN A 333 30.64 -0.84 20.29
C GLN A 333 31.31 0.48 19.88
N ARG A 334 30.69 1.23 18.95
CA ARG A 334 31.19 2.56 18.51
C ARG A 334 31.09 3.62 19.63
N ASN A 335 30.06 3.54 20.48
CA ASN A 335 29.91 4.43 21.63
C ASN A 335 30.90 4.08 22.75
N LEU A 336 31.12 2.80 23.05
CA LEU A 336 32.18 2.34 23.95
C LEU A 336 33.56 2.83 23.48
N ALA A 337 33.88 2.66 22.19
CA ALA A 337 35.15 3.13 21.60
C ALA A 337 35.34 4.67 21.64
N ARG A 338 34.27 5.45 21.83
CA ARG A 338 34.31 6.91 22.01
C ARG A 338 34.41 7.33 23.48
N ARG A 339 33.87 6.52 24.40
CA ARG A 339 33.94 6.72 25.86
C ARG A 339 35.17 6.02 26.48
N GLU A 340 35.93 5.28 25.67
CA GLU A 340 37.08 4.45 26.06
C GLU A 340 38.18 5.23 26.80
N ASP A 341 38.38 6.51 26.45
CA ASP A 341 39.34 7.44 27.08
C ASP A 341 38.82 8.08 28.39
N GLN A 342 37.54 7.92 28.73
CA GLN A 342 36.88 8.55 29.89
C GLN A 342 36.51 7.54 31.00
N MET A 343 36.65 6.25 30.72
CA MET A 343 36.23 5.13 31.58
C MET A 343 37.39 4.53 32.35
N THR A 344 37.14 3.98 33.55
CA THR A 344 38.17 3.20 34.27
C THR A 344 38.41 1.85 33.59
N GLU A 345 39.64 1.32 33.68
CA GLU A 345 40.01 0.04 33.04
C GLU A 345 39.11 -1.14 33.47
N GLU A 346 38.59 -1.13 34.69
CA GLU A 346 37.65 -2.15 35.16
C GLU A 346 36.25 -2.02 34.55
N GLN A 347 35.72 -0.80 34.41
CA GLN A 347 34.42 -0.58 33.76
C GLN A 347 34.50 -0.96 32.28
N LYS A 348 35.54 -0.45 31.59
CA LYS A 348 35.89 -0.79 30.20
C LYS A 348 35.93 -2.29 29.97
N ARG A 349 36.61 -3.07 30.83
CA ARG A 349 36.65 -4.54 30.71
C ARG A 349 35.28 -5.20 30.86
N ARG A 350 34.47 -4.79 31.85
CA ARG A 350 33.15 -5.39 32.11
C ARG A 350 32.17 -5.14 30.96
N GLU A 351 32.19 -3.94 30.38
CA GLU A 351 31.33 -3.58 29.24
C GLU A 351 31.77 -4.24 27.94
N LEU A 352 33.08 -4.32 27.69
CA LEU A 352 33.63 -5.07 26.56
C LEU A 352 33.29 -6.57 26.67
N GLU A 353 33.37 -7.17 27.86
CA GLU A 353 32.95 -8.56 28.14
C GLU A 353 31.43 -8.77 28.04
N ARG A 354 30.61 -7.72 28.22
CA ARG A 354 29.16 -7.76 27.96
C ARG A 354 28.89 -7.76 26.45
N LEU A 355 29.50 -6.83 25.70
CA LEU A 355 29.32 -6.71 24.26
C LEU A 355 29.88 -7.92 23.48
N MET A 356 31.02 -8.49 23.91
CA MET A 356 31.55 -9.73 23.32
C MET A 356 30.56 -10.89 23.46
N ARG A 357 29.95 -11.08 24.64
CA ARG A 357 28.94 -12.14 24.84
C ARG A 357 27.69 -11.93 23.98
N GLN A 358 27.19 -10.70 23.89
CA GLN A 358 26.04 -10.40 23.01
C GLN A 358 26.38 -10.64 21.53
N GLN A 359 27.59 -10.31 21.10
CA GLN A 359 28.04 -10.57 19.73
C GLN A 359 28.28 -12.07 19.46
N GLU A 360 28.75 -12.83 20.45
CA GLU A 360 28.85 -14.29 20.35
C GLU A 360 27.47 -14.97 20.28
N GLN A 361 26.43 -14.37 20.90
CA GLN A 361 25.05 -14.83 20.76
C GLN A 361 24.52 -14.57 19.34
N LEU A 362 24.64 -13.34 18.82
CA LEU A 362 24.20 -13.03 17.45
C LEU A 362 24.94 -13.84 16.38
N SER A 363 26.26 -14.02 16.50
CA SER A 363 27.03 -14.80 15.52
C SER A 363 26.58 -16.27 15.47
N ARG A 364 26.17 -16.85 16.61
CA ARG A 364 25.56 -18.20 16.69
C ARG A 364 24.15 -18.25 16.09
N GLU A 365 23.34 -17.21 16.24
CA GLU A 365 22.00 -17.12 15.63
C GLU A 365 22.12 -17.02 14.09
N VAL A 366 22.95 -16.10 13.59
CA VAL A 366 23.22 -15.95 12.14
C VAL A 366 23.84 -17.23 11.55
N ALA A 367 24.75 -17.90 12.26
CA ALA A 367 25.33 -19.17 11.80
C ALA A 367 24.32 -20.33 11.76
N GLN A 368 23.34 -20.36 12.67
CA GLN A 368 22.25 -21.34 12.61
C GLN A 368 21.33 -21.10 11.41
N LEU A 369 20.94 -19.83 11.17
CA LEU A 369 20.13 -19.44 10.03
C LEU A 369 20.82 -19.74 8.69
N ALA A 370 22.12 -19.43 8.57
CA ALA A 370 22.94 -19.80 7.42
C ALA A 370 22.95 -21.33 7.18
N GLN A 371 23.10 -22.13 8.23
CA GLN A 371 23.10 -23.59 8.12
C GLN A 371 21.70 -24.13 7.76
N GLN A 372 20.61 -23.49 8.21
CA GLN A 372 19.24 -23.84 7.83
C GLN A 372 19.01 -23.63 6.33
N MET A 373 19.33 -22.45 5.80
CA MET A 373 19.18 -22.16 4.36
C MET A 373 20.03 -23.11 3.50
N SER A 374 21.31 -23.32 3.85
CA SER A 374 22.21 -24.21 3.11
C SER A 374 21.71 -25.66 3.06
N ARG A 375 21.16 -26.19 4.17
CA ARG A 375 20.53 -27.53 4.20
C ARG A 375 19.28 -27.61 3.32
N ARG A 376 18.46 -26.56 3.30
CA ARG A 376 17.25 -26.47 2.48
C ARG A 376 17.61 -26.53 1.00
N GLN A 377 18.59 -25.73 0.56
CA GLN A 377 19.03 -25.67 -0.84
C GLN A 377 19.70 -26.99 -1.32
N GLN A 378 20.38 -27.71 -0.43
CA GLN A 378 20.91 -29.05 -0.73
C GLN A 378 19.81 -30.13 -0.87
N SER A 379 18.60 -29.90 -0.34
CA SER A 379 17.46 -30.82 -0.49
C SER A 379 16.64 -30.61 -1.77
N SER A 380 16.73 -29.43 -2.39
CA SER A 380 15.98 -29.06 -3.61
C SER A 380 16.60 -29.53 -4.93
N GLN A 381 17.69 -30.30 -4.92
CA GLN A 381 18.34 -30.80 -6.14
C GLN A 381 17.84 -32.22 -6.50
N PRO A 382 17.05 -32.41 -7.58
CA PRO A 382 16.42 -33.69 -7.88
C PRO A 382 17.45 -34.75 -8.33
N SER A 383 17.47 -35.89 -7.64
CA SER A 383 18.37 -37.01 -7.93
C SER A 383 17.91 -37.81 -9.16
N SER A 384 18.37 -37.43 -10.36
CA SER A 384 18.09 -38.11 -11.62
C SER A 384 18.71 -39.53 -11.66
N GLN A 385 17.92 -40.53 -11.28
CA GLN A 385 18.38 -41.92 -11.17
C GLN A 385 18.44 -42.64 -12.52
N SER A 386 19.60 -42.64 -13.18
CA SER A 386 19.90 -43.55 -14.29
C SER A 386 21.34 -44.09 -14.18
N GLY A 387 21.50 -45.35 -13.83
CA GLY A 387 22.81 -45.95 -13.54
C GLY A 387 23.50 -46.55 -14.75
N SER A 388 24.85 -46.55 -14.74
CA SER A 388 25.64 -47.54 -15.47
C SER A 388 26.90 -47.90 -14.69
N GLN A 389 27.23 -49.19 -14.71
CA GLN A 389 28.31 -49.82 -13.95
C GLN A 389 29.59 -49.84 -14.79
N SER A 390 30.66 -49.17 -14.36
CA SER A 390 32.01 -49.41 -14.90
C SER A 390 33.13 -49.07 -13.90
N GLN A 391 34.32 -49.65 -14.12
CA GLN A 391 35.41 -49.76 -13.15
C GLN A 391 36.77 -49.67 -13.85
N SER A 392 37.45 -48.51 -13.80
CA SER A 392 38.89 -48.42 -14.16
C SER A 392 39.57 -47.08 -13.79
N GLN A 393 40.43 -47.14 -12.78
CA GLN A 393 41.88 -46.84 -12.85
C GLN A 393 42.43 -45.66 -13.71
N SER A 394 43.31 -44.87 -13.06
CA SER A 394 44.47 -44.11 -13.59
C SER A 394 44.33 -42.89 -14.52
N GLN A 395 44.64 -41.71 -13.94
CA GLN A 395 45.79 -40.85 -14.30
C GLN A 395 45.88 -40.23 -15.72
N SER A 396 45.70 -38.91 -15.80
CA SER A 396 46.51 -38.00 -16.64
C SER A 396 46.33 -36.53 -16.21
N GLN A 397 47.12 -35.61 -16.76
CA GLN A 397 47.22 -34.21 -16.32
C GLN A 397 46.64 -33.23 -17.35
N SER A 398 46.36 -32.01 -16.86
CA SER A 398 46.48 -30.70 -17.54
C SER A 398 45.34 -30.15 -18.44
N SER A 399 45.23 -28.81 -18.35
CA SER A 399 44.61 -27.85 -19.28
C SER A 399 43.14 -27.98 -19.67
N SER A 400 42.29 -27.25 -18.93
CA SER A 400 41.45 -26.20 -19.53
C SER A 400 41.10 -25.12 -18.50
N SER A 401 41.42 -23.87 -18.80
CA SER A 401 41.06 -22.69 -18.00
C SER A 401 39.97 -21.91 -18.72
N GLY A 402 38.75 -21.86 -18.17
CA GLY A 402 37.65 -21.09 -18.74
C GLY A 402 36.31 -21.29 -18.03
N SER A 403 35.69 -20.17 -17.63
CA SER A 403 34.24 -19.98 -17.43
C SER A 403 33.44 -21.06 -16.66
N SER A 404 33.55 -21.09 -15.33
CA SER A 404 32.55 -21.70 -14.43
C SER A 404 32.70 -21.30 -12.94
N SER A 405 32.60 -19.99 -12.63
CA SER A 405 32.79 -19.48 -11.25
C SER A 405 31.71 -18.52 -10.72
N GLY A 406 30.60 -18.30 -11.44
CA GLY A 406 29.55 -17.36 -11.02
C GLY A 406 28.60 -17.87 -9.93
N GLY A 407 28.44 -19.20 -9.79
CA GLY A 407 27.38 -19.80 -8.98
C GLY A 407 27.66 -19.94 -7.47
N GLN A 408 28.87 -19.65 -6.99
CA GLN A 408 29.27 -19.92 -5.59
C GLN A 408 29.39 -18.67 -4.70
N GLN A 409 29.06 -17.49 -5.22
CA GLN A 409 29.08 -16.27 -4.41
C GLN A 409 27.79 -16.05 -3.59
N GLN A 410 26.66 -16.64 -3.99
CA GLN A 410 25.36 -16.46 -3.32
C GLN A 410 25.31 -17.04 -1.89
N ASP A 411 25.74 -18.29 -1.67
CA ASP A 411 25.84 -18.89 -0.31
C ASP A 411 26.74 -18.09 0.64
N SER A 412 27.66 -17.30 0.09
CA SER A 412 28.80 -16.77 0.85
C SER A 412 28.53 -15.47 1.61
N ALA A 413 27.44 -14.74 1.36
CA ALA A 413 27.21 -13.44 2.02
C ALA A 413 26.82 -13.63 3.50
N ILE A 414 25.78 -14.42 3.78
CA ILE A 414 25.36 -14.77 5.15
C ILE A 414 26.49 -15.46 5.94
N GLN A 415 27.27 -16.31 5.28
CA GLN A 415 28.39 -17.03 5.92
C GLN A 415 29.59 -16.11 6.19
N ARG A 416 29.89 -15.14 5.30
CA ARG A 416 30.86 -14.07 5.55
C ARG A 416 30.40 -13.14 6.67
N ALA A 417 29.11 -12.85 6.79
CA ALA A 417 28.56 -12.06 7.90
C ALA A 417 28.79 -12.78 9.25
N ALA A 418 28.40 -14.05 9.36
CA ALA A 418 28.63 -14.85 10.57
C ALA A 418 30.12 -14.91 10.97
N GLN A 419 31.02 -15.15 10.01
CA GLN A 419 32.45 -15.17 10.27
C GLN A 419 32.98 -13.79 10.73
N GLN A 420 32.54 -12.69 10.10
CA GLN A 420 32.95 -11.34 10.49
C GLN A 420 32.43 -10.95 11.88
N MET A 421 31.26 -11.44 12.31
CA MET A 421 30.78 -11.28 13.69
C MET A 421 31.60 -12.08 14.70
N GLN A 422 32.01 -13.31 14.35
CA GLN A 422 32.92 -14.09 15.21
C GLN A 422 34.29 -13.40 15.33
N GLU A 423 34.88 -12.96 14.20
CA GLU A 423 36.14 -12.20 14.21
C GLU A 423 36.03 -10.84 14.94
N ALA A 424 34.82 -10.29 15.09
CA ALA A 424 34.58 -9.11 15.90
C ALA A 424 34.53 -9.45 17.41
N ALA A 425 33.83 -10.52 17.79
CA ALA A 425 33.79 -11.03 19.17
C ALA A 425 35.17 -11.47 19.69
N GLU A 426 36.05 -11.96 18.81
CA GLU A 426 37.43 -12.34 19.12
C GLU A 426 38.43 -11.16 19.16
N SER A 427 37.97 -9.90 19.05
CA SER A 427 38.87 -8.73 18.97
C SER A 427 38.91 -7.87 20.24
N ASP A 428 40.10 -7.75 20.83
CA ASP A 428 40.39 -7.02 22.09
C ASP A 428 40.09 -5.49 22.08
N SER A 429 39.55 -4.94 21.00
CA SER A 429 39.34 -3.49 20.84
C SER A 429 37.99 -3.17 20.19
N ALA A 430 37.20 -2.34 20.87
CA ALA A 430 35.83 -2.02 20.46
C ALA A 430 35.75 -1.32 19.09
N SER A 431 36.81 -0.61 18.68
CA SER A 431 36.90 0.04 17.37
C SER A 431 37.11 -0.95 16.20
N ILE A 432 37.91 -2.01 16.38
CA ILE A 432 38.08 -3.07 15.38
C ILE A 432 36.83 -3.97 15.35
N ALA A 433 36.26 -4.27 16.52
CA ALA A 433 34.97 -4.96 16.63
C ALA A 433 33.90 -4.20 15.82
N ALA A 434 33.67 -2.91 16.09
CA ALA A 434 32.68 -2.10 15.39
C ALA A 434 32.90 -2.05 13.86
N ALA A 435 34.15 -1.99 13.39
CA ALA A 435 34.47 -1.98 11.96
C ALA A 435 34.20 -3.33 11.27
N ARG A 436 34.36 -4.46 11.97
CA ARG A 436 33.96 -5.80 11.50
C ARG A 436 32.45 -5.99 11.57
N SER A 437 31.84 -5.55 12.67
CA SER A 437 30.40 -5.54 12.92
C SER A 437 29.62 -4.80 11.83
N GLN A 438 30.12 -3.64 11.37
CA GLN A 438 29.51 -2.88 10.29
C GLN A 438 29.55 -3.64 8.95
N LYS A 439 30.67 -4.30 8.61
CA LYS A 439 30.76 -5.11 7.39
C LYS A 439 29.87 -6.35 7.43
N ALA A 440 29.71 -6.97 8.60
CA ALA A 440 28.79 -8.10 8.77
C ALA A 440 27.34 -7.66 8.48
N LEU A 441 26.91 -6.51 9.03
CA LEU A 441 25.61 -5.92 8.77
C LEU A 441 25.39 -5.58 7.29
N GLU A 442 26.41 -5.08 6.60
CA GLU A 442 26.35 -4.77 5.16
C GLU A 442 26.19 -6.05 4.31
N ASN A 443 26.84 -7.15 4.71
CA ASN A 443 26.59 -8.47 4.10
C ASN A 443 25.19 -9.04 4.43
N LEU A 444 24.58 -8.67 5.57
CA LEU A 444 23.18 -9.03 5.88
C LEU A 444 22.18 -8.23 5.02
N ARG A 445 22.32 -6.90 4.92
CA ARG A 445 21.46 -6.06 4.06
C ARG A 445 21.54 -6.48 2.59
N GLN A 446 22.73 -6.72 2.07
CA GLN A 446 22.90 -7.24 0.71
C GLN A 446 22.25 -8.62 0.49
N GLN A 447 22.16 -9.47 1.52
CA GLN A 447 21.43 -10.74 1.46
C GLN A 447 19.91 -10.53 1.47
N GLN A 448 19.40 -9.57 2.27
CA GLN A 448 17.99 -9.19 2.34
C GLN A 448 17.50 -8.64 0.98
N GLU A 449 18.23 -7.68 0.41
CA GLU A 449 17.97 -7.09 -0.92
C GLU A 449 17.98 -8.15 -2.05
N GLN A 450 18.86 -9.15 -1.96
CA GLN A 450 18.87 -10.27 -2.92
C GLN A 450 17.71 -11.24 -2.74
N LEU A 451 17.11 -11.34 -1.55
CA LEU A 451 15.94 -12.19 -1.30
C LEU A 451 14.64 -11.48 -1.74
N SER A 452 14.50 -10.17 -1.52
CA SER A 452 13.36 -9.41 -2.06
C SER A 452 13.36 -9.42 -3.59
N GLN A 453 14.50 -9.16 -4.23
CA GLN A 453 14.65 -9.22 -5.68
C GLN A 453 14.39 -10.61 -6.27
N GLN A 454 14.61 -11.69 -5.50
CA GLN A 454 14.21 -13.04 -5.93
C GLN A 454 12.71 -13.27 -5.78
N GLY A 455 12.05 -12.64 -4.80
CA GLY A 455 10.60 -12.52 -4.72
C GLY A 455 10.03 -11.82 -5.95
N GLU A 456 10.41 -10.58 -6.19
CA GLU A 456 10.00 -9.73 -7.32
C GLU A 456 10.19 -10.44 -8.68
N ARG A 457 11.38 -11.01 -8.93
CA ARG A 457 11.66 -11.74 -10.18
C ARG A 457 10.78 -12.98 -10.33
N SER A 458 10.43 -13.65 -9.23
CA SER A 458 9.52 -14.81 -9.29
C SER A 458 8.05 -14.41 -9.53
N VAL A 459 7.60 -13.25 -9.01
CA VAL A 459 6.26 -12.70 -9.31
C VAL A 459 6.16 -12.33 -10.80
N ASN A 460 7.17 -11.64 -11.33
CA ASN A 460 7.24 -11.29 -12.76
C ASN A 460 7.31 -12.54 -13.66
N GLN A 461 8.00 -13.60 -13.23
CA GLN A 461 7.98 -14.89 -13.93
C GLN A 461 6.61 -15.58 -13.85
N LEU A 462 5.88 -15.51 -12.72
CA LEU A 462 4.50 -16.01 -12.66
C LEU A 462 3.59 -15.27 -13.63
N ALA A 463 3.69 -13.93 -13.72
CA ALA A 463 2.89 -13.12 -14.65
C ALA A 463 3.13 -13.51 -16.14
N GLN A 464 4.40 -13.73 -16.53
CA GLN A 464 4.73 -14.19 -17.88
C GLN A 464 4.21 -15.61 -18.18
N ASN A 465 4.26 -16.53 -17.21
CA ASN A 465 3.68 -17.86 -17.36
C ASN A 465 2.14 -17.82 -17.42
N LEU A 466 1.49 -16.93 -16.66
CA LEU A 466 0.05 -16.70 -16.70
C LEU A 466 -0.42 -16.19 -18.07
N ASN A 467 0.25 -15.19 -18.64
CA ASN A 467 -0.02 -14.68 -19.98
C ASN A 467 0.04 -15.81 -21.04
N GLN A 468 1.11 -16.63 -21.01
CA GLN A 468 1.24 -17.79 -21.89
C GLN A 468 0.15 -18.85 -21.66
N ARG A 469 -0.24 -19.12 -20.41
CA ARG A 469 -1.28 -20.10 -20.04
C ARG A 469 -2.66 -19.64 -20.51
N GLY A 470 -2.99 -18.36 -20.36
CA GLY A 470 -4.23 -17.76 -20.85
C GLY A 470 -4.35 -17.84 -22.38
N GLN A 471 -3.29 -17.49 -23.11
CA GLN A 471 -3.25 -17.63 -24.57
C GLN A 471 -3.40 -19.09 -25.03
N GLN A 472 -2.82 -20.06 -24.32
CA GLN A 472 -2.99 -21.49 -24.61
C GLN A 472 -4.43 -21.96 -24.33
N LEU A 473 -5.04 -21.49 -23.24
CA LEU A 473 -6.43 -21.84 -22.88
C LEU A 473 -7.44 -21.32 -23.92
N LEU A 474 -7.26 -20.09 -24.42
CA LEU A 474 -8.08 -19.53 -25.49
C LEU A 474 -7.93 -20.31 -26.82
N GLN A 475 -6.72 -20.79 -27.13
CA GLN A 475 -6.49 -21.66 -28.29
C GLN A 475 -7.16 -23.04 -28.14
N GLN A 476 -7.19 -23.61 -26.91
CA GLN A 476 -7.94 -24.83 -26.62
C GLN A 476 -9.46 -24.61 -26.77
N GLN A 477 -9.99 -23.47 -26.30
CA GLN A 477 -11.43 -23.15 -26.39
C GLN A 477 -11.92 -23.15 -27.83
N ARG A 478 -11.20 -22.50 -28.75
CA ARG A 478 -11.55 -22.46 -30.17
C ARG A 478 -11.57 -23.85 -30.82
N GLN A 479 -10.60 -24.69 -30.50
CA GLN A 479 -10.55 -26.07 -30.99
C GLN A 479 -11.72 -26.92 -30.45
N LEU A 480 -12.08 -26.74 -29.17
CA LEU A 480 -13.23 -27.39 -28.56
C LEU A 480 -14.55 -26.92 -29.22
N GLN A 481 -14.73 -25.61 -29.40
CA GLN A 481 -15.90 -25.03 -30.05
C GLN A 481 -16.07 -25.54 -31.49
N GLU A 482 -15.00 -25.59 -32.29
CA GLU A 482 -15.03 -26.18 -33.64
C GLU A 482 -15.48 -27.65 -33.61
N GLN A 483 -14.93 -28.47 -32.71
CA GLN A 483 -15.28 -29.88 -32.55
C GLN A 483 -16.74 -30.08 -32.08
N ILE A 484 -17.24 -29.22 -31.18
CA ILE A 484 -18.65 -29.22 -30.73
C ILE A 484 -19.57 -28.82 -31.88
N ALA A 485 -19.20 -27.82 -32.68
CA ALA A 485 -19.96 -27.39 -33.85
C ALA A 485 -19.97 -28.43 -34.98
N GLU A 486 -18.86 -29.16 -35.21
CA GLU A 486 -18.85 -30.31 -36.13
C GLU A 486 -19.72 -31.46 -35.60
N THR A 487 -19.53 -31.86 -34.34
CA THR A 487 -20.32 -32.92 -33.68
C THR A 487 -21.82 -32.61 -33.71
N SER A 488 -22.21 -31.35 -33.47
CA SER A 488 -23.60 -30.89 -33.58
C SER A 488 -24.16 -31.00 -35.00
N ARG A 489 -23.36 -30.69 -36.03
CA ARG A 489 -23.74 -30.83 -37.44
C ARG A 489 -23.89 -32.29 -37.87
N GLU A 490 -23.10 -33.22 -37.31
CA GLU A 490 -23.21 -34.65 -37.59
C GLU A 490 -24.37 -35.34 -36.85
N GLN A 491 -24.78 -34.83 -35.68
CA GLN A 491 -25.88 -35.39 -34.86
C GLN A 491 -27.31 -35.09 -35.41
N GLY A 492 -27.43 -34.76 -36.70
CA GLY A 492 -28.67 -34.34 -37.35
C GLY A 492 -29.81 -35.39 -37.33
N LEU A 493 -30.89 -35.07 -36.60
CA LEU A 493 -32.26 -35.59 -36.76
C LEU A 493 -32.42 -37.11 -37.01
N GLY A 494 -31.99 -37.94 -36.05
CA GLY A 494 -32.34 -39.37 -36.06
C GLY A 494 -31.78 -40.20 -34.91
N GLN A 495 -30.73 -39.73 -34.26
CA GLN A 495 -30.07 -40.43 -33.16
C GLN A 495 -30.84 -40.34 -31.84
N THR A 496 -30.65 -41.33 -30.96
CA THR A 496 -31.19 -41.28 -29.59
C THR A 496 -30.15 -40.73 -28.63
N ARG A 497 -30.57 -40.02 -27.58
CA ARG A 497 -29.66 -39.48 -26.52
C ARG A 497 -28.75 -40.55 -25.89
N GLN A 498 -29.12 -41.82 -26.00
CA GLN A 498 -28.43 -42.95 -25.42
C GLN A 498 -27.42 -43.62 -26.38
N SER A 499 -27.48 -43.34 -27.70
CA SER A 499 -26.34 -43.58 -28.60
C SER A 499 -25.34 -42.42 -28.50
N ILE A 500 -25.83 -41.18 -28.50
CA ILE A 500 -25.00 -39.95 -28.38
C ILE A 500 -24.10 -39.99 -27.14
N ARG A 501 -24.62 -40.39 -25.96
CA ARG A 501 -23.81 -40.49 -24.72
C ARG A 501 -22.67 -41.53 -24.78
N ASN A 502 -22.70 -42.45 -25.74
CA ASN A 502 -21.67 -43.48 -25.95
C ASN A 502 -20.80 -43.21 -27.20
N ASP A 503 -20.95 -42.04 -27.83
CA ASP A 503 -20.16 -41.65 -28.99
C ASP A 503 -18.69 -41.41 -28.59
N GLU A 504 -17.76 -41.65 -29.51
CA GLU A 504 -16.32 -41.54 -29.25
C GLU A 504 -15.89 -40.07 -29.25
N SER A 505 -16.40 -39.30 -30.21
CA SER A 505 -16.29 -37.83 -30.30
C SER A 505 -16.73 -37.11 -29.02
N LEU A 506 -17.85 -37.53 -28.43
CA LEU A 506 -18.35 -36.93 -27.19
C LEU A 506 -17.44 -37.19 -26.00
N GLN A 507 -16.72 -38.33 -25.97
CA GLN A 507 -15.75 -38.62 -24.92
C GLN A 507 -14.48 -37.78 -25.06
N GLU A 508 -14.00 -37.57 -26.29
CA GLU A 508 -12.89 -36.64 -26.57
C GLU A 508 -13.25 -35.21 -26.15
N LEU A 509 -14.44 -34.73 -26.50
CA LEU A 509 -14.97 -33.42 -26.06
C LEU A 509 -15.03 -33.27 -24.54
N ILE A 510 -15.55 -34.26 -23.82
CA ILE A 510 -15.61 -34.25 -22.35
C ILE A 510 -14.21 -34.30 -21.74
N GLN A 511 -13.23 -34.92 -22.39
CA GLN A 511 -11.85 -34.99 -21.93
C GLN A 511 -11.08 -33.68 -22.17
N ALA A 512 -11.28 -33.03 -23.32
CA ALA A 512 -10.73 -31.71 -23.61
C ALA A 512 -11.30 -30.64 -22.65
N GLN A 513 -12.62 -30.66 -22.43
CA GLN A 513 -13.29 -29.78 -21.48
C GLN A 513 -12.76 -29.96 -20.03
N GLN A 514 -12.44 -31.20 -19.62
CA GLN A 514 -11.77 -31.48 -18.34
C GLN A 514 -10.31 -31.02 -18.28
N GLN A 515 -9.62 -30.90 -19.42
CA GLN A 515 -8.26 -30.35 -19.46
C GLN A 515 -8.30 -28.83 -19.20
N GLN A 516 -9.19 -28.12 -19.87
CA GLN A 516 -9.38 -26.67 -19.68
C GLN A 516 -9.76 -26.30 -18.24
N GLN A 517 -10.57 -27.11 -17.56
CA GLN A 517 -10.89 -26.91 -16.14
C GLN A 517 -9.65 -26.98 -15.24
N ARG A 518 -8.68 -27.86 -15.54
CA ARG A 518 -7.40 -27.92 -14.80
C ARG A 518 -6.49 -26.75 -15.14
N ASP A 519 -6.45 -26.35 -16.42
CA ASP A 519 -5.69 -25.18 -16.86
C ASP A 519 -6.20 -23.89 -16.20
N LEU A 520 -7.52 -23.75 -16.00
CA LEU A 520 -8.15 -22.68 -15.19
C LEU A 520 -7.79 -22.75 -13.70
N GLU A 521 -7.84 -23.94 -13.08
CA GLU A 521 -7.51 -24.10 -11.66
C GLU A 521 -6.04 -23.75 -11.39
N GLU A 522 -5.12 -24.09 -12.29
CA GLU A 522 -3.71 -23.67 -12.18
C GLU A 522 -3.49 -22.17 -12.46
N ILE A 523 -4.31 -21.53 -13.32
CA ILE A 523 -4.33 -20.06 -13.47
C ILE A 523 -4.83 -19.41 -12.15
N GLU A 524 -5.87 -19.97 -11.51
CA GLU A 524 -6.38 -19.49 -10.23
C GLU A 524 -5.31 -19.57 -9.14
N ASP A 525 -4.59 -20.69 -9.02
CA ASP A 525 -3.50 -20.87 -8.05
C ASP A 525 -2.30 -19.94 -8.33
N MET A 526 -1.95 -19.70 -9.60
CA MET A 526 -0.89 -18.73 -9.94
C MET A 526 -1.30 -17.28 -9.62
N LEU A 527 -2.56 -16.88 -9.89
CA LEU A 527 -3.07 -15.56 -9.49
C LEU A 527 -3.11 -15.41 -7.96
N ARG A 528 -3.57 -16.45 -7.24
CA ARG A 528 -3.51 -16.51 -5.76
C ARG A 528 -2.08 -16.36 -5.24
N ALA A 529 -1.10 -16.98 -5.91
CA ALA A 529 0.31 -16.88 -5.56
C ALA A 529 0.93 -15.49 -5.85
N ILE A 530 0.45 -14.75 -6.86
CA ILE A 530 0.79 -13.33 -7.06
C ILE A 530 0.16 -12.48 -5.95
N ILE A 531 -1.15 -12.63 -5.69
CA ILE A 531 -1.86 -11.84 -4.67
C ILE A 531 -1.28 -12.07 -3.26
N ALA A 532 -0.85 -13.29 -2.94
CA ALA A 532 -0.24 -13.62 -1.65
C ALA A 532 1.26 -13.25 -1.52
N ARG A 533 1.88 -12.68 -2.57
CA ARG A 533 3.33 -12.41 -2.63
C ARG A 533 3.72 -11.03 -3.15
N GLY A 534 2.79 -10.31 -3.80
CA GLY A 534 3.01 -8.92 -4.20
C GLY A 534 3.26 -8.03 -2.99
N SER A 535 4.25 -7.14 -3.10
CA SER A 535 4.53 -6.15 -2.06
C SER A 535 3.54 -4.98 -2.11
N ASN A 536 3.59 -4.09 -1.13
CA ASN A 536 2.81 -2.85 -1.14
C ASN A 536 3.19 -1.88 -2.30
N GLU A 537 4.31 -2.12 -3.00
CA GLU A 537 4.70 -1.34 -4.18
C GLU A 537 4.07 -1.91 -5.47
N ASP A 538 3.75 -3.21 -5.50
CA ASP A 538 3.09 -3.91 -6.63
C ASP A 538 1.55 -3.78 -6.64
N GLN A 539 0.98 -2.75 -5.98
CA GLN A 539 -0.48 -2.57 -5.85
C GLN A 539 -1.25 -2.66 -7.18
N ARG A 540 -0.65 -2.25 -8.31
CA ARG A 540 -1.27 -2.33 -9.65
C ARG A 540 -1.38 -3.78 -10.13
N LEU A 541 -0.31 -4.56 -10.03
CA LEU A 541 -0.31 -5.99 -10.35
C LEU A 541 -1.24 -6.76 -9.41
N MET A 542 -1.28 -6.39 -8.13
CA MET A 542 -2.20 -6.98 -7.16
C MET A 542 -3.68 -6.67 -7.52
N SER A 543 -4.01 -5.44 -7.93
CA SER A 543 -5.37 -5.10 -8.37
C SER A 543 -5.77 -5.83 -9.66
N GLN A 544 -4.88 -5.92 -10.65
CA GLN A 544 -5.12 -6.64 -11.91
C GLN A 544 -5.27 -8.15 -11.67
N ALA A 545 -4.47 -8.73 -10.77
CA ALA A 545 -4.59 -10.14 -10.41
C ALA A 545 -5.91 -10.42 -9.64
N GLN A 546 -6.36 -9.48 -8.81
CA GLN A 546 -7.68 -9.55 -8.17
C GLN A 546 -8.82 -9.44 -9.20
N GLU A 547 -8.68 -8.60 -10.23
CA GLU A 547 -9.65 -8.45 -11.33
C GLU A 547 -9.78 -9.75 -12.13
N ALA A 548 -8.66 -10.31 -12.62
CA ALA A 548 -8.63 -11.63 -13.27
C ALA A 548 -9.19 -12.76 -12.38
N SER A 549 -8.96 -12.70 -11.05
CA SER A 549 -9.52 -13.69 -10.11
C SER A 549 -11.05 -13.61 -9.94
N ARG A 550 -11.67 -12.49 -10.34
CA ARG A 550 -13.13 -12.33 -10.39
C ARG A 550 -13.69 -12.87 -11.70
N GLU A 551 -13.03 -12.58 -12.81
CA GLU A 551 -13.35 -13.07 -14.17
C GLU A 551 -13.34 -14.61 -14.24
N LEU A 552 -12.40 -15.28 -13.54
CA LEU A 552 -12.33 -16.74 -13.48
C LEU A 552 -13.60 -17.43 -12.93
N ARG A 553 -14.40 -16.76 -12.09
CA ARG A 553 -15.55 -17.38 -11.41
C ARG A 553 -16.69 -17.78 -12.37
N PRO A 554 -17.29 -16.86 -13.16
CA PRO A 554 -18.33 -17.22 -14.13
C PRO A 554 -17.83 -18.26 -15.15
N ILE A 555 -16.59 -18.12 -15.64
CA ILE A 555 -15.98 -19.06 -16.59
C ILE A 555 -15.98 -20.49 -16.03
N ARG A 556 -15.59 -20.66 -14.76
CA ARG A 556 -15.56 -21.96 -14.08
C ARG A 556 -16.96 -22.52 -13.86
N GLU A 557 -17.94 -21.66 -13.55
CA GLU A 557 -19.34 -22.06 -13.39
C GLU A 557 -19.96 -22.52 -14.72
N GLU A 558 -19.79 -21.77 -15.82
CA GLU A 558 -20.31 -22.15 -17.13
C GLU A 558 -19.58 -23.32 -17.76
N MET A 559 -18.25 -23.43 -17.61
CA MET A 559 -17.56 -24.69 -17.94
C MET A 559 -18.14 -25.87 -17.16
N SER A 560 -18.52 -25.70 -15.88
CA SER A 560 -19.21 -26.76 -15.12
C SER A 560 -20.59 -27.09 -15.71
N THR A 561 -21.30 -26.11 -16.26
CA THR A 561 -22.60 -26.26 -16.93
C THR A 561 -22.44 -26.98 -18.27
N SER A 562 -21.57 -26.51 -19.18
CA SER A 562 -21.26 -27.21 -20.44
C SER A 562 -20.83 -28.65 -20.18
N SER A 563 -19.94 -28.88 -19.21
CA SER A 563 -19.50 -30.22 -18.81
C SER A 563 -20.67 -31.16 -18.42
N ARG A 564 -21.73 -30.63 -17.81
CA ARG A 564 -22.97 -31.38 -17.50
C ARG A 564 -23.84 -31.56 -18.75
N VAL A 565 -23.90 -30.57 -19.64
CA VAL A 565 -24.68 -30.57 -20.89
C VAL A 565 -24.12 -31.59 -21.89
N LEU A 566 -22.80 -31.59 -22.11
CA LEU A 566 -22.05 -32.57 -22.90
C LEU A 566 -22.23 -33.99 -22.32
N ARG A 567 -22.03 -34.19 -21.01
CA ARG A 567 -22.30 -35.48 -20.33
C ARG A 567 -23.77 -35.94 -20.39
N ASN A 568 -24.70 -35.06 -20.76
CA ASN A 568 -26.10 -35.40 -21.02
C ASN A 568 -26.43 -35.64 -22.50
N GLY A 569 -25.45 -35.56 -23.40
CA GLY A 569 -25.64 -35.77 -24.84
C GLY A 569 -26.48 -34.67 -25.48
N MET A 570 -26.34 -33.42 -25.00
CA MET A 570 -27.10 -32.25 -25.44
C MET A 570 -26.18 -31.24 -26.16
N VAL A 571 -25.37 -31.73 -27.11
CA VAL A 571 -24.28 -30.98 -27.78
C VAL A 571 -24.75 -29.62 -28.34
N ASN A 572 -25.97 -29.56 -28.90
CA ASN A 572 -26.53 -28.31 -29.43
C ASN A 572 -26.68 -27.19 -28.37
N LEU A 573 -26.90 -27.53 -27.09
CA LEU A 573 -26.95 -26.55 -25.99
C LEU A 573 -25.54 -26.23 -25.46
N ALA A 574 -24.55 -27.09 -25.72
CA ALA A 574 -23.16 -26.79 -25.41
C ALA A 574 -22.59 -25.75 -26.38
N VAL A 575 -23.00 -25.74 -27.66
CA VAL A 575 -22.60 -24.69 -28.63
C VAL A 575 -22.84 -23.29 -28.04
N ASP A 576 -24.07 -23.02 -27.59
CA ASP A 576 -24.46 -21.71 -27.04
C ASP A 576 -23.62 -21.32 -25.80
N ILE A 577 -23.33 -22.28 -24.93
CA ILE A 577 -22.55 -22.06 -23.69
C ILE A 577 -21.06 -21.85 -23.99
N GLU A 578 -20.50 -22.55 -24.97
CA GLU A 578 -19.07 -22.47 -25.32
C GLU A 578 -18.73 -21.21 -26.15
N GLU A 579 -19.73 -20.57 -26.77
CA GLU A 579 -19.63 -19.21 -27.32
C GLU A 579 -19.56 -18.15 -26.19
N GLU A 580 -20.35 -18.30 -25.12
CA GLU A 580 -20.28 -17.44 -23.94
C GLU A 580 -18.95 -17.63 -23.16
N ILE A 581 -18.48 -18.87 -23.02
CA ILE A 581 -17.16 -19.18 -22.42
C ILE A 581 -16.01 -18.61 -23.26
N GLU A 582 -16.10 -18.61 -24.60
CA GLU A 582 -15.05 -17.97 -25.44
C GLU A 582 -14.96 -16.46 -25.15
N GLY A 583 -16.09 -15.74 -25.13
CA GLY A 583 -16.08 -14.30 -24.85
C GLY A 583 -15.47 -13.96 -23.49
N GLN A 584 -15.85 -14.68 -22.43
CA GLN A 584 -15.27 -14.50 -21.09
C GLN A 584 -13.77 -14.88 -21.04
N LEU A 585 -13.33 -15.86 -21.84
CA LEU A 585 -11.91 -16.21 -21.96
C LEU A 585 -11.09 -15.20 -22.77
N GLU A 586 -11.69 -14.43 -23.69
CA GLU A 586 -11.00 -13.31 -24.36
C GLU A 586 -10.79 -12.12 -23.41
N GLU A 587 -11.77 -11.83 -22.54
CA GLU A 587 -11.62 -10.84 -21.46
C GLU A 587 -10.51 -11.27 -20.48
N LEU A 588 -10.56 -12.51 -19.99
CA LEU A 588 -9.51 -13.08 -19.12
C LEU A 588 -8.13 -13.10 -19.79
N ALA A 589 -8.02 -13.47 -21.08
CA ALA A 589 -6.75 -13.44 -21.79
C ALA A 589 -6.20 -12.01 -21.91
N SER A 590 -7.07 -11.01 -21.97
CA SER A 590 -6.69 -9.59 -22.00
C SER A 590 -6.23 -9.07 -20.63
N SER A 591 -6.89 -9.44 -19.53
CA SER A 591 -6.45 -9.08 -18.18
C SER A 591 -5.13 -9.77 -17.79
N LEU A 592 -4.96 -11.05 -18.17
CA LEU A 592 -3.70 -11.79 -18.02
C LEU A 592 -2.57 -11.22 -18.90
N ALA A 593 -2.87 -10.65 -20.06
CA ALA A 593 -1.89 -9.99 -20.92
C ALA A 593 -1.47 -8.58 -20.41
N ALA A 594 -2.27 -7.94 -19.55
CA ALA A 594 -1.95 -6.66 -18.91
C ALA A 594 -1.03 -6.82 -17.67
N LEU A 595 -1.07 -8.00 -17.02
CA LEU A 595 -0.17 -8.38 -15.94
C LEU A 595 1.29 -8.57 -16.38
N ASP A 596 1.56 -8.78 -17.66
CA ASP A 596 2.91 -9.02 -18.17
C ASP A 596 3.70 -7.68 -18.30
N PRO A 597 4.76 -7.45 -17.50
CA PRO A 597 5.53 -6.22 -17.57
C PRO A 597 6.30 -6.05 -18.89
N SER A 598 6.41 -7.09 -19.73
CA SER A 598 6.99 -6.96 -21.07
C SER A 598 6.01 -6.40 -22.11
N ASN A 599 4.69 -6.50 -21.87
CA ASN A 599 3.66 -5.80 -22.64
C ASN A 599 3.53 -4.32 -22.23
N GLN A 600 3.99 -3.97 -21.02
CA GLN A 600 4.08 -2.59 -20.54
C GLN A 600 5.28 -1.89 -21.18
N GLY A 601 5.18 -1.66 -22.50
CA GLY A 601 6.25 -1.13 -23.34
C GLY A 601 6.89 0.14 -22.78
N SER A 602 8.22 0.23 -22.86
CA SER A 602 8.98 1.39 -22.40
C SER A 602 8.47 2.68 -23.03
N GLY A 603 8.45 3.78 -22.28
CA GLY A 603 7.90 5.06 -22.75
C GLY A 603 8.49 5.56 -24.08
N SER A 604 9.73 5.15 -24.39
CA SER A 604 10.40 5.34 -25.68
C SER A 604 9.58 4.87 -26.90
N ASP A 605 8.79 3.81 -26.74
CA ASP A 605 8.14 3.12 -27.85
C ASP A 605 6.79 3.79 -28.17
N GLN A 606 6.11 4.29 -27.13
CA GLN A 606 4.92 5.15 -27.26
C GLN A 606 5.28 6.49 -27.93
N ILE A 607 6.42 7.08 -27.60
CA ILE A 607 6.91 8.32 -28.23
C ILE A 607 7.28 8.06 -29.70
N GLN A 608 7.89 6.91 -30.02
CA GLN A 608 8.19 6.52 -31.40
C GLN A 608 6.92 6.28 -32.23
N GLN A 609 5.86 5.72 -31.64
CA GLN A 609 4.55 5.61 -32.30
C GLN A 609 3.92 6.98 -32.54
N ALA A 610 3.88 7.86 -31.54
CA ALA A 610 3.36 9.22 -31.68
C ALA A 610 4.13 10.04 -32.74
N ALA A 611 5.44 9.84 -32.88
CA ALA A 611 6.24 10.44 -33.94
C ALA A 611 5.89 9.91 -35.34
N GLN A 612 5.62 8.59 -35.47
CA GLN A 612 5.20 7.98 -36.73
C GLN A 612 3.78 8.42 -37.14
N ASP A 613 2.85 8.51 -36.19
CA ASP A 613 1.50 9.03 -36.42
C ASP A 613 1.55 10.49 -36.90
N ALA A 614 2.40 11.33 -36.29
CA ALA A 614 2.65 12.71 -36.71
C ALA A 614 3.21 12.82 -38.14
N GLU A 615 4.20 11.99 -38.49
CA GLU A 615 4.75 11.91 -39.85
C GLU A 615 3.69 11.45 -40.86
N SER A 616 2.89 10.41 -40.54
CA SER A 616 1.81 9.94 -41.42
C SER A 616 0.73 11.00 -41.68
N LEU A 617 0.49 11.85 -40.68
CA LEU A 617 -0.47 12.95 -40.74
C LEU A 617 0.09 14.12 -41.55
N ARG A 618 1.40 14.42 -41.45
CA ARG A 618 2.10 15.36 -42.35
C ARG A 618 1.95 14.94 -43.81
N GLU A 619 2.29 13.70 -44.13
CA GLU A 619 2.24 13.18 -45.51
C GLU A 619 0.83 13.25 -46.12
N GLN A 620 -0.19 12.89 -45.34
CA GLN A 620 -1.59 12.96 -45.80
C GLN A 620 -2.04 14.40 -46.10
N ILE A 621 -1.57 15.39 -45.33
CA ILE A 621 -1.95 16.80 -45.50
C ILE A 621 -1.13 17.46 -46.62
N GLU A 622 0.14 17.09 -46.80
CA GLU A 622 0.94 17.50 -47.95
C GLU A 622 0.40 16.92 -49.27
N ALA A 623 0.00 15.64 -49.28
CA ALA A 623 -0.72 15.04 -50.40
C ALA A 623 -2.04 15.77 -50.69
N LEU A 624 -2.78 16.17 -49.65
CA LEU A 624 -4.03 16.91 -49.77
C LEU A 624 -3.82 18.32 -50.36
N GLU A 625 -2.74 19.03 -49.99
CA GLU A 625 -2.35 20.32 -50.61
C GLU A 625 -2.04 20.13 -52.09
N GLN A 626 -1.20 19.16 -52.45
CA GLN A 626 -0.86 18.87 -53.85
C GLN A 626 -2.11 18.51 -54.68
N GLN A 627 -3.03 17.74 -54.09
CA GLN A 627 -4.28 17.35 -54.71
C GLN A 627 -5.26 18.53 -54.89
N ALA A 628 -5.30 19.46 -53.92
CA ALA A 628 -6.11 20.68 -53.98
C ALA A 628 -5.56 21.70 -55.00
N LEU A 629 -4.23 21.85 -55.07
CA LEU A 629 -3.56 22.68 -56.09
C LEU A 629 -3.84 22.14 -57.50
N ALA A 630 -3.67 20.83 -57.71
CA ALA A 630 -3.98 20.18 -58.99
C ALA A 630 -5.46 20.31 -59.38
N PHE A 631 -6.39 20.23 -58.42
CA PHE A 631 -7.82 20.46 -58.65
C PHE A 631 -8.13 21.91 -59.06
N ASN A 632 -7.50 22.89 -58.41
CA ASN A 632 -7.69 24.31 -58.71
C ASN A 632 -7.08 24.70 -60.07
N GLU A 633 -5.90 24.18 -60.40
CA GLU A 633 -5.26 24.37 -61.71
C GLU A 633 -6.04 23.69 -62.85
N ALA A 634 -6.52 22.46 -62.65
CA ALA A 634 -7.41 21.79 -63.60
C ALA A 634 -8.74 22.53 -63.79
N GLY A 635 -9.31 23.08 -62.71
CA GLY A 635 -10.50 23.95 -62.76
C GLY A 635 -10.31 25.21 -63.61
N GLN A 636 -9.08 25.70 -63.74
CA GLN A 636 -8.73 26.87 -64.56
C GLN A 636 -8.32 26.50 -66.00
N GLN A 637 -7.99 25.24 -66.32
CA GLN A 637 -7.50 24.81 -67.64
C GLN A 637 -8.14 23.51 -68.22
N ALA A 638 -9.41 23.21 -67.96
CA ALA A 638 -10.06 21.99 -68.48
C ALA A 638 -11.35 22.19 -69.29
N SER A 639 -11.35 23.04 -70.32
CA SER A 639 -12.27 22.88 -71.46
C SER A 639 -11.77 21.76 -72.40
N GLY A 640 -11.65 20.54 -71.87
CA GLY A 640 -11.30 19.33 -72.63
C GLY A 640 -9.86 18.84 -72.44
N GLY A 641 -9.67 17.83 -71.60
CA GLY A 641 -8.43 17.07 -71.46
C GLY A 641 -8.69 15.81 -70.63
N ASN A 642 -8.33 14.63 -71.14
CA ASN A 642 -8.67 13.35 -70.51
C ASN A 642 -7.63 12.91 -69.46
N GLY A 643 -7.32 13.82 -68.53
CA GLY A 643 -6.46 13.57 -67.37
C GLY A 643 -7.29 13.18 -66.14
N ALA A 644 -6.74 12.32 -65.29
CA ALA A 644 -7.38 11.91 -64.04
C ALA A 644 -7.26 13.02 -62.99
N ALA A 645 -8.13 14.01 -63.05
CA ALA A 645 -8.27 15.00 -61.99
C ALA A 645 -8.85 14.32 -60.73
N PRO A 646 -8.28 14.56 -59.53
CA PRO A 646 -8.75 13.96 -58.28
C PRO A 646 -10.17 14.44 -57.96
N SER A 647 -11.04 13.56 -57.48
CA SER A 647 -12.40 13.95 -57.15
C SER A 647 -12.50 14.59 -55.76
N LEU A 648 -13.42 15.55 -55.63
CA LEU A 648 -13.76 16.19 -54.35
C LEU A 648 -14.20 15.17 -53.28
N ARG A 649 -14.66 13.97 -53.69
CA ARG A 649 -15.05 12.88 -52.80
C ARG A 649 -13.84 12.20 -52.16
N GLU A 650 -12.84 11.83 -52.96
CA GLU A 650 -11.58 11.26 -52.47
C GLU A 650 -10.87 12.25 -51.55
N MET A 651 -10.90 13.54 -51.90
CA MET A 651 -10.33 14.62 -51.10
C MET A 651 -11.02 14.80 -49.72
N ARG A 652 -12.36 14.72 -49.66
CA ARG A 652 -13.10 14.72 -48.38
C ARG A 652 -12.80 13.45 -47.55
N GLU A 653 -12.59 12.31 -48.21
CA GLU A 653 -12.30 11.04 -47.53
C GLU A 653 -10.88 11.00 -46.94
N GLN A 654 -9.89 11.61 -47.60
CA GLN A 654 -8.56 11.85 -47.03
C GLN A 654 -8.61 12.80 -45.82
N LEU A 655 -9.38 13.90 -45.90
CA LEU A 655 -9.54 14.83 -44.78
C LEU A 655 -10.15 14.15 -43.55
N GLN A 656 -11.10 13.22 -43.72
CA GLN A 656 -11.63 12.45 -42.59
C GLN A 656 -10.59 11.52 -41.95
N ARG A 657 -9.69 10.91 -42.74
CA ARG A 657 -8.60 10.07 -42.23
C ARG A 657 -7.58 10.89 -41.44
N SER A 658 -7.20 12.08 -41.93
CA SER A 658 -6.31 12.98 -41.18
C SER A 658 -6.96 13.54 -39.91
N GLN A 659 -8.29 13.78 -39.90
CA GLN A 659 -9.04 14.13 -38.68
C GLN A 659 -9.02 12.99 -37.63
N GLN A 660 -9.09 11.73 -38.05
CA GLN A 660 -9.02 10.57 -37.14
C GLN A 660 -7.62 10.42 -36.53
N LEU A 661 -6.57 10.52 -37.34
CA LEU A 661 -5.18 10.48 -36.85
C LEU A 661 -4.83 11.68 -35.95
N ALA A 662 -5.37 12.86 -36.25
CA ALA A 662 -5.24 14.03 -35.36
C ALA A 662 -5.90 13.82 -34.00
N GLN A 663 -6.85 12.88 -33.89
CA GLN A 663 -7.52 12.55 -32.64
C GLN A 663 -6.76 11.49 -31.85
N SER A 664 -6.34 10.37 -32.47
CA SER A 664 -5.52 9.34 -31.80
C SER A 664 -4.23 9.92 -31.22
N LEU A 665 -3.52 10.72 -32.02
CA LEU A 665 -2.30 11.40 -31.62
C LEU A 665 -2.53 12.36 -30.43
N GLN A 666 -3.68 13.05 -30.38
CA GLN A 666 -4.00 13.95 -29.25
C GLN A 666 -4.36 13.19 -27.97
N GLU A 667 -4.93 11.99 -28.09
CA GLU A 667 -5.31 11.11 -26.98
C GLU A 667 -4.06 10.41 -26.41
N GLN A 668 -3.20 9.83 -27.25
CA GLN A 668 -1.93 9.20 -26.85
C GLN A 668 -0.99 10.20 -26.14
N LEU A 669 -0.83 11.41 -26.67
CA LEU A 669 -0.03 12.48 -26.03
C LEU A 669 -0.64 12.98 -24.71
N GLN A 670 -1.95 12.79 -24.48
CA GLN A 670 -2.60 13.15 -23.22
C GLN A 670 -2.41 12.09 -22.14
N GLU A 671 -2.25 10.82 -22.52
CA GLU A 671 -1.93 9.72 -21.61
C GLU A 671 -0.45 9.76 -21.20
N GLN A 672 0.47 10.03 -22.13
CA GLN A 672 1.89 10.24 -21.81
C GLN A 672 2.09 11.39 -20.81
N ALA A 673 1.34 12.50 -20.95
CA ALA A 673 1.37 13.62 -20.01
C ALA A 673 0.84 13.27 -18.61
N ARG A 674 0.10 12.15 -18.45
CA ARG A 674 -0.36 11.63 -17.15
C ARG A 674 0.64 10.65 -16.53
N SER A 675 1.32 9.83 -17.33
CA SER A 675 2.35 8.91 -16.82
C SER A 675 3.65 9.62 -16.45
N GLY A 676 4.11 10.56 -17.27
CA GLY A 676 5.34 11.33 -17.03
C GLY A 676 5.27 12.38 -15.91
N GLY A 677 4.09 12.65 -15.35
CA GLY A 677 3.88 13.69 -14.33
C GLY A 677 4.07 13.25 -12.87
N GLN A 678 4.44 11.99 -12.61
CA GLN A 678 4.33 11.36 -11.29
C GLN A 678 5.53 11.64 -10.35
N GLN A 679 5.81 12.93 -10.09
CA GLN A 679 6.70 13.35 -9.00
C GLN A 679 5.84 13.70 -7.76
N PRO A 680 6.11 13.13 -6.56
CA PRO A 680 5.18 13.23 -5.42
C PRO A 680 5.16 14.63 -4.80
N GLY A 681 4.15 15.42 -5.17
CA GLY A 681 4.09 16.86 -4.87
C GLY A 681 2.69 17.44 -4.65
N GLY A 682 1.88 16.80 -3.79
CA GLY A 682 0.66 17.37 -3.21
C GLY A 682 -0.55 17.49 -4.15
N GLN A 683 -1.53 16.58 -3.99
CA GLN A 683 -2.85 16.77 -4.58
C GLN A 683 -3.89 17.14 -3.52
N GLN A 684 -4.42 18.35 -3.67
CA GLN A 684 -5.43 18.96 -2.81
C GLN A 684 -6.80 18.25 -2.97
N SER A 685 -7.54 18.09 -1.87
CA SER A 685 -8.90 17.52 -1.92
C SER A 685 -9.84 18.42 -2.73
N GLY A 686 -10.45 17.83 -3.77
CA GLY A 686 -11.51 18.43 -4.57
C GLY A 686 -12.65 17.43 -4.70
N GLY A 687 -13.62 17.51 -3.78
CA GLY A 687 -14.71 16.53 -3.69
C GLY A 687 -15.63 16.56 -4.92
N GLN A 688 -15.90 15.39 -5.49
CA GLN A 688 -16.87 15.22 -6.58
C GLN A 688 -18.10 14.43 -6.10
N GLN A 689 -19.16 15.16 -5.80
CA GLN A 689 -20.48 14.60 -5.50
C GLN A 689 -21.19 14.19 -6.81
N SER A 690 -21.89 13.05 -6.81
CA SER A 690 -22.66 12.58 -7.96
C SER A 690 -23.91 11.81 -7.51
N GLY A 691 -25.03 12.00 -8.22
CA GLY A 691 -26.30 11.29 -7.99
C GLY A 691 -27.51 12.21 -7.75
N GLY A 692 -28.40 12.31 -8.73
CA GLY A 692 -29.67 13.05 -8.60
C GLY A 692 -30.31 13.42 -9.95
N GLN A 693 -31.37 12.72 -10.34
CA GLN A 693 -32.13 13.01 -11.57
C GLN A 693 -33.37 13.88 -11.27
N GLN A 694 -33.74 14.82 -12.17
CA GLN A 694 -35.04 14.81 -12.87
C GLN A 694 -35.33 16.04 -13.78
N GLN A 695 -36.10 15.74 -14.85
CA GLN A 695 -37.11 16.56 -15.56
C GLN A 695 -36.88 18.06 -15.90
N GLY A 696 -36.67 18.32 -17.20
CA GLY A 696 -37.71 18.93 -18.06
C GLY A 696 -37.99 20.46 -17.99
N GLY A 697 -37.59 21.19 -19.03
CA GLY A 697 -38.05 22.57 -19.29
C GLY A 697 -37.67 23.10 -20.68
N GLN A 698 -38.59 23.78 -21.37
CA GLN A 698 -38.41 24.31 -22.75
C GLN A 698 -38.18 25.85 -22.71
N PRO A 699 -37.35 26.45 -23.59
CA PRO A 699 -36.80 27.80 -23.35
C PRO A 699 -37.74 28.97 -23.72
N GLY A 700 -37.60 30.08 -22.99
CA GLY A 700 -38.24 31.38 -23.26
C GLY A 700 -37.28 32.43 -23.86
N GLN A 701 -37.83 33.47 -24.50
CA GLN A 701 -37.09 34.38 -25.40
C GLN A 701 -37.32 35.88 -25.07
N ALA A 702 -36.37 36.74 -25.50
CA ALA A 702 -36.27 38.20 -25.30
C ALA A 702 -35.96 38.65 -23.84
N GLY A 703 -35.32 39.80 -23.56
CA GLY A 703 -34.83 40.91 -24.39
C GLY A 703 -35.60 42.23 -24.14
N GLY A 704 -34.98 43.40 -23.90
CA GLY A 704 -33.57 43.74 -23.68
C GLY A 704 -33.33 45.28 -23.72
N ARG A 705 -32.05 45.70 -23.58
CA ARG A 705 -31.48 47.03 -23.98
C ARG A 705 -31.79 48.30 -23.13
N GLY A 706 -30.76 48.81 -22.45
CA GLY A 706 -30.55 50.25 -22.16
C GLY A 706 -30.55 50.67 -20.67
N GLY A 707 -29.66 51.56 -20.19
CA GLY A 707 -28.41 52.02 -20.81
C GLY A 707 -27.77 53.32 -20.26
N ARG A 708 -26.44 53.30 -20.13
CA ARG A 708 -25.46 54.40 -20.37
C ARG A 708 -25.41 55.65 -19.47
N GLN A 709 -24.16 56.03 -19.12
CA GLN A 709 -23.53 57.36 -18.86
C GLN A 709 -22.80 57.42 -17.50
N GLN A 710 -21.74 58.20 -17.22
CA GLN A 710 -20.58 58.80 -17.94
C GLN A 710 -19.70 59.46 -16.82
N ILE A 711 -18.39 59.79 -16.90
CA ILE A 711 -17.25 59.79 -17.87
C ILE A 711 -15.96 59.69 -16.98
N GLY A 712 -14.69 59.58 -17.39
CA GLY A 712 -13.91 59.53 -18.64
C GLY A 712 -12.40 59.70 -18.29
N GLY A 713 -11.41 59.61 -19.19
CA GLY A 713 -11.41 59.16 -20.59
C GLY A 713 -10.18 59.64 -21.39
N ALA A 714 -9.69 58.79 -22.33
CA ALA A 714 -8.78 59.09 -23.47
C ALA A 714 -7.32 59.58 -23.15
N ARG A 715 -6.27 59.25 -23.92
CA ARG A 715 -6.13 58.46 -25.18
C ARG A 715 -4.65 58.05 -25.38
N GLY A 716 -4.38 56.94 -26.09
CA GLY A 716 -3.04 56.59 -26.58
C GLY A 716 -3.02 55.21 -27.28
N ASP A 717 -2.50 55.15 -28.50
CA ASP A 717 -2.60 53.99 -29.41
C ASP A 717 -1.80 52.74 -29.01
N GLY A 718 -2.35 51.57 -29.35
CA GLY A 718 -1.68 50.26 -29.38
C GLY A 718 -2.53 49.28 -30.20
N GLN A 719 -1.93 48.57 -31.16
CA GLN A 719 -2.68 47.77 -32.14
C GLN A 719 -3.10 46.41 -31.56
N GLU A 720 -4.36 46.03 -31.77
CA GLU A 720 -4.85 44.68 -31.48
C GLU A 720 -4.26 43.67 -32.47
N ARG A 721 -3.55 42.66 -31.94
CA ARG A 721 -3.21 41.42 -32.64
C ARG A 721 -4.11 40.29 -32.11
N PRO A 722 -4.62 39.38 -32.96
CA PRO A 722 -5.23 38.14 -32.48
C PRO A 722 -4.22 37.32 -31.66
N GLY A 723 -4.61 36.89 -30.47
CA GLY A 723 -3.70 36.20 -29.54
C GLY A 723 -3.63 34.70 -29.81
N ILE A 724 -2.47 34.21 -30.23
CA ILE A 724 -2.10 32.79 -30.13
C ILE A 724 -1.70 32.54 -28.67
N GLY A 725 -2.45 31.68 -27.98
CA GLY A 725 -2.32 31.45 -26.53
C GLY A 725 -1.58 30.16 -26.17
N GLY A 726 -0.25 30.15 -26.29
CA GLY A 726 0.61 29.12 -25.72
C GLY A 726 1.42 29.67 -24.54
N SER A 727 1.36 29.03 -23.38
CA SER A 727 2.15 29.43 -22.20
C SER A 727 3.57 28.84 -22.28
N VAL A 728 4.58 29.70 -22.39
CA VAL A 728 5.99 29.31 -22.35
C VAL A 728 6.41 29.09 -20.89
N THR A 729 6.89 27.90 -20.56
CA THR A 729 7.58 27.59 -19.28
C THR A 729 9.07 27.93 -19.38
N THR A 730 9.75 28.03 -18.23
CA THR A 730 11.07 28.67 -18.10
C THR A 730 12.24 27.98 -18.81
N ASP A 731 12.10 26.73 -19.24
CA ASP A 731 13.14 25.99 -19.99
C ASP A 731 12.97 26.05 -21.52
N GLY A 732 11.98 26.82 -22.03
CA GLY A 732 11.87 27.17 -23.45
C GLY A 732 11.36 26.07 -24.39
N GLY A 733 11.06 24.87 -23.88
CA GLY A 733 10.41 23.80 -24.64
C GLY A 733 8.92 24.10 -24.93
N ILE A 734 8.51 23.96 -26.19
CA ILE A 734 7.09 23.99 -26.57
C ILE A 734 6.51 22.61 -26.28
N LEU A 735 5.46 22.52 -25.45
CA LEU A 735 4.83 21.23 -25.13
C LEU A 735 4.11 20.65 -26.37
N PRO A 736 4.43 19.43 -26.84
CA PRO A 736 3.82 18.85 -28.05
C PRO A 736 2.29 18.78 -28.00
N TRP A 737 1.71 18.58 -26.82
CA TRP A 737 0.26 18.56 -26.60
C TRP A 737 -0.45 19.87 -27.01
N GLY A 738 0.24 21.01 -26.94
CA GLY A 738 -0.28 22.30 -27.42
C GLY A 738 -0.49 22.31 -28.94
N ASN A 739 0.48 21.77 -29.68
CA ASN A 739 0.41 21.68 -31.14
C ASN A 739 -0.61 20.62 -31.59
N ALA A 740 -0.67 19.45 -30.95
CA ALA A 740 -1.68 18.42 -31.25
C ALA A 740 -3.11 18.98 -31.17
N ARG A 741 -3.37 19.81 -30.16
CA ARG A 741 -4.69 20.40 -29.93
C ARG A 741 -5.05 21.49 -30.95
N SER A 742 -4.09 22.29 -31.40
CA SER A 742 -4.33 23.31 -32.45
C SER A 742 -4.52 22.67 -33.83
N ILE A 743 -3.74 21.64 -34.17
CA ILE A 743 -3.88 20.85 -35.40
C ILE A 743 -5.29 20.27 -35.53
N ARG A 744 -5.77 19.57 -34.49
CA ARG A 744 -7.15 19.04 -34.46
C ARG A 744 -8.18 20.16 -34.59
N GLN A 745 -8.03 21.25 -33.83
CA GLN A 745 -8.98 22.37 -33.90
C GLN A 745 -9.06 23.01 -35.30
N GLN A 746 -7.95 23.14 -36.02
CA GLN A 746 -7.94 23.63 -37.40
C GLN A 746 -8.62 22.61 -38.34
N LEU A 747 -8.22 21.33 -38.28
CA LEU A 747 -8.79 20.24 -39.10
C LEU A 747 -10.31 20.06 -38.92
N THR A 748 -10.86 20.31 -37.72
CA THR A 748 -12.30 20.16 -37.45
C THR A 748 -13.14 21.41 -37.70
N GLN A 749 -12.54 22.58 -37.94
CA GLN A 749 -13.27 23.84 -38.15
C GLN A 749 -13.42 24.23 -39.63
N GLN A 750 -12.77 23.53 -40.55
CA GLN A 750 -12.68 23.90 -41.96
C GLN A 750 -13.15 22.73 -42.84
N ASP A 751 -14.10 22.99 -43.73
CA ASP A 751 -14.53 22.01 -44.72
C ASP A 751 -13.50 21.96 -45.87
N ILE A 752 -13.43 20.84 -46.61
CA ILE A 752 -12.47 20.72 -47.72
C ILE A 752 -12.67 21.81 -48.80
N GLU A 753 -13.90 22.34 -48.88
CA GLU A 753 -14.28 23.43 -49.76
C GLU A 753 -13.64 24.77 -49.35
N ASP A 754 -13.34 25.01 -48.07
CA ASP A 754 -12.58 26.19 -47.61
C ASP A 754 -11.09 26.08 -47.96
N PHE A 755 -10.49 24.90 -47.75
CA PHE A 755 -9.09 24.61 -48.10
C PHE A 755 -8.81 24.80 -49.59
N ILE A 756 -9.70 24.36 -50.48
CA ILE A 756 -9.58 24.54 -51.94
C ILE A 756 -9.62 26.03 -52.33
N ASN A 757 -10.41 26.84 -51.59
CA ASN A 757 -10.53 28.28 -51.83
C ASN A 757 -9.37 29.10 -51.22
N GLN A 758 -8.67 28.57 -50.21
CA GLN A 758 -7.62 29.28 -49.47
C GLN A 758 -6.41 28.37 -49.19
N PRO A 759 -5.47 28.21 -50.14
CA PRO A 759 -4.34 27.28 -49.98
C PRO A 759 -3.36 27.67 -48.85
N GLU A 760 -3.36 28.92 -48.41
CA GLU A 760 -2.58 29.35 -47.22
C GLU A 760 -3.04 28.68 -45.92
N LEU A 761 -4.24 28.07 -45.89
CA LEU A 761 -4.72 27.29 -44.74
C LEU A 761 -3.93 25.99 -44.56
N PHE A 762 -3.50 25.33 -45.65
CA PHE A 762 -2.63 24.15 -45.55
C PHE A 762 -1.30 24.50 -44.88
N ARG A 763 -0.67 25.63 -45.24
CA ARG A 763 0.58 26.08 -44.63
C ARG A 763 0.45 26.43 -43.15
N GLN A 764 -0.66 27.03 -42.75
CA GLN A 764 -0.97 27.34 -41.34
C GLN A 764 -1.18 26.08 -40.48
N LEU A 765 -1.39 24.93 -41.11
CA LEU A 765 -1.69 23.65 -40.47
C LEU A 765 -0.47 22.70 -40.53
N LEU A 766 0.30 22.71 -41.62
CA LEU A 766 1.57 21.99 -41.78
C LEU A 766 2.68 22.46 -40.84
N GLN A 767 2.78 23.76 -40.53
CA GLN A 767 3.83 24.26 -39.63
C GLN A 767 3.72 23.68 -38.20
N PRO A 768 2.55 23.71 -37.52
CA PRO A 768 2.39 23.05 -36.21
C PRO A 768 2.71 21.54 -36.21
N ILE A 769 2.45 20.84 -37.32
CA ILE A 769 2.74 19.40 -37.48
C ILE A 769 4.25 19.18 -37.51
N LEU A 770 4.99 19.93 -38.33
CA LEU A 770 6.46 19.84 -38.42
C LEU A 770 7.13 20.16 -37.08
N GLU A 771 6.61 21.14 -36.34
CA GLU A 771 7.10 21.48 -35.00
C GLU A 771 6.81 20.36 -33.98
N LEU A 772 5.67 19.66 -34.08
CA LEU A 772 5.31 18.53 -33.23
C LEU A 772 6.13 17.28 -33.56
N GLU A 773 6.26 16.93 -34.85
CA GLU A 773 7.07 15.80 -35.33
C GLU A 773 8.53 15.95 -34.89
N GLY A 774 9.11 17.15 -35.10
CA GLY A 774 10.48 17.45 -34.68
C GLY A 774 10.68 17.34 -33.16
N ALA A 775 9.69 17.76 -32.36
CA ALA A 775 9.75 17.64 -30.90
C ALA A 775 9.68 16.18 -30.43
N LEU A 776 8.73 15.39 -30.95
CA LEU A 776 8.59 13.97 -30.58
C LEU A 776 9.79 13.13 -31.03
N ARG A 777 10.32 13.41 -32.23
CA ARG A 777 11.52 12.75 -32.74
C ARG A 777 12.76 13.07 -31.90
N ALA A 778 12.95 14.35 -31.53
CA ALA A 778 14.04 14.76 -30.65
C ALA A 778 13.92 14.12 -29.26
N GLN A 779 12.70 13.99 -28.72
CA GLN A 779 12.46 13.32 -27.44
C GLN A 779 12.74 11.81 -27.52
N ALA A 780 12.27 11.13 -28.58
CA ALA A 780 12.58 9.71 -28.81
C ALA A 780 14.09 9.46 -28.98
N GLU A 781 14.81 10.34 -29.68
CA GLU A 781 16.28 10.23 -29.80
C GLU A 781 16.99 10.50 -28.46
N LEU A 782 16.53 11.47 -27.67
CA LEU A 782 17.06 11.73 -26.33
C LEU A 782 16.85 10.54 -25.37
N ASP A 783 15.64 9.98 -25.30
CA ASP A 783 15.35 8.84 -24.42
C ASP A 783 16.10 7.57 -24.86
N ASN A 784 16.30 7.38 -26.17
CA ASN A 784 17.11 6.29 -26.73
C ASN A 784 18.61 6.47 -26.42
N ILE A 785 19.12 7.70 -26.42
CA ILE A 785 20.47 8.04 -25.97
C ILE A 785 20.61 7.82 -24.45
N ASN A 786 19.61 8.23 -23.67
CA ASN A 786 19.61 8.10 -22.21
C ASN A 786 19.63 6.63 -21.78
N ASN A 787 18.74 5.81 -22.36
CA ASN A 787 18.73 4.35 -22.13
C ASN A 787 20.05 3.68 -22.55
N LYS A 788 20.73 4.16 -23.60
CA LYS A 788 22.08 3.69 -23.96
C LYS A 788 23.13 4.09 -22.93
N LEU A 789 23.12 5.34 -22.46
CA LEU A 789 24.05 5.82 -21.44
C LEU A 789 23.91 5.06 -20.11
N TYR A 790 22.68 4.74 -19.70
CA TYR A 790 22.43 3.89 -18.52
C TYR A 790 22.80 2.42 -18.74
N ALA A 791 22.72 1.90 -19.99
CA ALA A 791 23.19 0.57 -20.33
C ALA A 791 24.73 0.44 -20.43
N THR A 792 25.46 1.54 -20.65
CA THR A 792 26.93 1.58 -20.80
C THR A 792 27.65 2.05 -19.53
N PHE A 793 27.24 1.57 -18.36
CA PHE A 793 27.94 1.83 -17.08
C PHE A 793 28.93 0.73 -16.66
N ASP A 794 29.14 -0.29 -17.51
CA ASP A 794 29.99 -1.47 -17.23
C ASP A 794 31.09 -1.65 -18.31
N GLU A 795 31.64 -0.54 -18.82
CA GLU A 795 32.85 -0.52 -19.66
C GLU A 795 33.83 0.54 -19.10
N GLU A 796 35.08 0.14 -18.81
CA GLU A 796 36.06 1.03 -18.17
C GLU A 796 36.41 2.24 -19.05
N VAL A 797 36.59 3.41 -18.42
CA VAL A 797 37.06 4.63 -19.11
C VAL A 797 38.36 4.30 -19.87
N PRO A 798 38.39 4.43 -21.21
CA PRO A 798 39.57 4.09 -22.01
C PRO A 798 40.80 4.86 -21.53
N GLU A 799 41.96 4.20 -21.46
CA GLU A 799 43.17 4.72 -20.79
C GLU A 799 43.57 6.13 -21.29
N GLU A 800 43.36 6.42 -22.58
CA GLU A 800 43.63 7.72 -23.23
C GLU A 800 42.87 8.92 -22.60
N TYR A 801 41.75 8.69 -21.91
CA TYR A 801 40.93 9.74 -21.28
C TYR A 801 41.10 9.81 -19.75
N ARG A 802 41.76 8.83 -19.13
CA ARG A 802 41.92 8.74 -17.68
C ARG A 802 42.70 9.91 -17.10
N GLU A 803 43.81 10.29 -17.76
CA GLU A 803 44.65 11.42 -17.35
C GLU A 803 43.91 12.77 -17.46
N LEU A 804 43.09 12.97 -18.49
CA LEU A 804 42.28 14.19 -18.68
C LEU A 804 41.21 14.35 -17.59
N VAL A 805 40.61 13.24 -17.14
CA VAL A 805 39.63 13.26 -16.04
C VAL A 805 40.30 13.53 -14.69
N GLU A 806 41.46 12.90 -14.42
CA GLU A 806 42.24 13.23 -13.22
C GLU A 806 42.70 14.69 -13.21
N GLU A 807 43.18 15.23 -14.34
CA GLU A 807 43.61 16.63 -14.44
C GLU A 807 42.44 17.61 -14.24
N TYR A 808 41.24 17.30 -14.75
CA TYR A 808 40.03 18.08 -14.50
C TYR A 808 39.67 18.14 -13.00
N TYR A 809 39.57 16.99 -12.32
CA TYR A 809 39.25 16.96 -10.88
C TYR A 809 40.37 17.52 -10.00
N ARG A 810 41.62 17.44 -10.44
CA ARG A 810 42.76 18.10 -9.80
C ARG A 810 42.67 19.61 -9.90
N VAL A 811 42.40 20.17 -11.07
CA VAL A 811 42.17 21.62 -11.24
C VAL A 811 40.97 22.08 -10.41
N LEU A 812 39.89 21.28 -10.35
CA LEU A 812 38.73 21.59 -9.52
C LEU A 812 39.08 21.67 -8.02
N SER A 813 39.86 20.71 -7.52
CA SER A 813 40.25 20.65 -6.10
C SER A 813 41.34 21.67 -5.73
N GLU A 814 42.31 21.96 -6.59
CA GLU A 814 43.26 23.07 -6.41
C GLU A 814 42.53 24.44 -6.42
N SER A 815 41.46 24.59 -7.21
CA SER A 815 40.68 25.85 -7.28
C SER A 815 39.89 26.21 -6.01
N GLN A 816 39.44 25.22 -5.24
CA GLN A 816 38.72 25.48 -3.97
C GLN A 816 39.65 25.74 -2.78
N GLY A 817 40.95 25.47 -2.91
CA GLY A 817 41.90 25.49 -1.79
C GLY A 817 42.52 26.86 -1.42
N SER A 818 42.23 27.95 -2.15
CA SER A 818 42.99 29.20 -2.01
C SER A 818 42.16 30.49 -2.19
N GLY A 819 41.28 30.80 -1.23
CA GLY A 819 40.32 31.93 -1.38
C GLY A 819 39.99 32.81 -0.16
N SER A 820 40.51 32.57 1.05
CA SER A 820 40.05 33.31 2.25
C SER A 820 41.07 33.45 3.39
N SER A 821 42.03 34.36 3.21
CA SER A 821 42.74 35.03 4.31
C SER A 821 43.20 36.42 3.87
N ILE A 822 43.47 37.33 4.82
CA ILE A 822 43.27 38.80 4.70
C ILE A 822 41.75 39.09 4.75
N GLN A 823 41.24 39.95 5.65
CA GLN A 823 41.91 41.02 6.40
C GLN A 823 41.98 40.78 7.92
#